data_AF-A0A7C4LFL2-F1
#
_entry.id   AF-A0A7C4LFL2-F1
#
_cell.length_a   1.000
_cell.length_b   1.000
_cell.length_c   1.000
_cell.angle_alpha   90.00
_cell.angle_beta   90.00
_cell.angle_gamma   90.00
#
_symmetry.space_group_name_H-M   'P 1'
#
loop_
_entity.id
_entity.type
_entity.pdbx_description
1 polymer ?
#
loop_
_entity_poly.entity_id
_entity_poly.type
_entity_poly.pdbx_seq_one_letter_code
_entity_poly.pdbx_strand_id
1 'polypeptide(L)'
;MIRRLPVLLAGLGLAALMLAACAPAATPAPQVTQPAGDTPVTQAPAAESSRAPAPTSAPEPTRPDAGAVRTEAPTLIPPTATAPGQPPTQSASPTAAAEVRVVEVEWPPRLRLGDSDSVRLSLFPSAGGYTVTTEFPDNQVITQTVAVPRPGGYELFGLARLEGVGFDLAPAAEQVLPLPPGEPVTWRWTITPRAAGRHRLTLDVRLRWVGPAGAREAQLYSRALTIQVASFLGLTTGQAMWLGILGLMTGGGVSVAALTFRLKPRPAGPQPNPALSVEPPPGLAIAADERALLQTLFRRYARLVIENEFRSGYSGARTLLALPIRADGRADAHTIVKLGERRAIELEHRNYETYVKDTLPPMTARIQDEPVFLPPATATAHAPRGEGRNGRGKAALRYTFIAEPGQRPASLREALLKDPDPALLLKLFETFGPNWWLQRRAHTFRLAQEYDRLLPAHVVLEPAAGAPAASLGPATGPAALRVKVGDLVRVGRFPETELRQDGKSLSLMGQPQPGEPPLRVRWLSVRPPDGAVARVVATRGTLLREAVAGLDLLGLPDPLPRLPAWLAETVAGSLSTIHGDLNLENVLVGPGGFVWLIDFARTRDGHPLFDFAHLEAEVIAHILAPQSAAAQDYLELWSLVADDQRSATRPQPPALLAVLHQLAARCLANPAQPREYHLALCLACLGALKHANLDRRARHLLYLTAALVGRAL
;
A
#
# COMPACT_ATOMS: atom_id res chain seq x y z
N MET A 1 25.00 9.89 46.73
CA MET A 1 23.56 10.14 47.04
C MET A 1 22.56 9.19 46.35
N ILE A 2 22.86 8.56 45.21
CA ILE A 2 21.85 7.87 44.37
C ILE A 2 21.21 6.60 44.99
N ARG A 3 21.85 5.93 45.96
CA ARG A 3 21.37 4.64 46.52
C ARG A 3 20.11 4.69 47.42
N ARG A 4 19.62 5.87 47.84
CA ARG A 4 18.42 5.97 48.72
C ARG A 4 17.14 6.42 48.01
N LEU A 5 17.22 6.82 46.75
CA LEU A 5 16.07 7.27 45.96
C LEU A 5 14.92 6.25 45.82
N PRO A 6 15.15 4.93 45.61
CA PRO A 6 14.03 3.98 45.45
C PRO A 6 13.23 3.75 46.73
N VAL A 7 13.87 3.84 47.92
CA VAL A 7 13.19 3.71 49.21
C VAL A 7 12.27 4.91 49.47
N LEU A 8 12.71 6.10 49.06
CA LEU A 8 11.95 7.35 49.19
C LEU A 8 10.71 7.37 48.27
N LEU A 9 10.85 6.86 47.04
CA LEU A 9 9.74 6.70 46.10
C LEU A 9 8.72 5.63 46.55
N ALA A 10 9.18 4.52 47.13
CA ALA A 10 8.30 3.50 47.70
C ALA A 10 7.49 4.05 48.89
N GLY A 11 8.10 4.85 49.77
CA GLY A 11 7.41 5.51 50.88
C GLY A 11 6.32 6.49 50.43
N LEU A 12 6.59 7.30 49.39
CA LEU A 12 5.61 8.21 48.80
C LEU A 12 4.42 7.49 48.17
N GLY A 13 4.65 6.35 47.49
CA GLY A 13 3.58 5.52 46.94
C GLY A 13 2.65 4.94 48.00
N LEU A 14 3.21 4.49 49.13
CA LEU A 14 2.43 3.94 50.24
C LEU A 14 1.60 5.02 50.96
N ALA A 15 2.14 6.22 51.12
CA ALA A 15 1.43 7.36 51.71
C ALA A 15 0.24 7.84 50.84
N ALA A 16 0.40 7.85 49.51
CA ALA A 16 -0.69 8.20 48.59
C ALA A 16 -1.84 7.17 48.63
N LEU A 17 -1.52 5.89 48.80
CA LEU A 17 -2.51 4.80 48.97
C LEU A 17 -3.32 4.94 50.27
N MET A 18 -2.69 5.38 51.36
CA MET A 18 -3.39 5.62 52.63
C MET A 18 -4.30 6.86 52.58
N LEU A 19 -3.91 7.92 51.85
CA LEU A 19 -4.75 9.11 51.66
C LEU A 19 -6.00 8.83 50.82
N ALA A 20 -5.95 7.88 49.88
CA ALA A 20 -7.11 7.46 49.09
C ALA A 20 -8.12 6.61 49.88
N ALA A 21 -7.73 6.04 51.03
CA ALA A 21 -8.61 5.22 51.88
C ALA A 21 -9.51 6.04 52.81
N CYS A 22 -9.33 7.37 52.88
CA CYS A 22 -10.10 8.28 53.73
C CYS A 22 -11.10 9.15 52.93
N ALA A 23 -11.98 8.50 52.16
CA ALA A 23 -13.17 9.14 51.60
C ALA A 23 -14.42 8.71 52.42
N PRO A 24 -15.37 9.62 52.71
CA PRO A 24 -16.50 9.31 53.58
C PRO A 24 -17.49 8.33 52.92
N ALA A 25 -17.95 7.35 53.69
CA ALA A 25 -18.94 6.38 53.24
C ALA A 25 -20.33 7.02 53.10
N ALA A 26 -21.03 6.71 52.00
CA ALA A 26 -22.40 7.15 51.78
C ALA A 26 -23.41 6.34 52.61
N THR A 27 -24.42 7.03 53.14
CA THR A 27 -25.44 6.49 54.05
C THR A 27 -26.35 5.44 53.37
N PRO A 28 -26.68 4.31 54.02
CA PRO A 28 -27.57 3.30 53.46
C PRO A 28 -29.05 3.71 53.54
N ALA A 29 -29.83 3.31 52.53
CA ALA A 29 -31.29 3.39 52.51
C ALA A 29 -31.95 2.21 53.28
N PRO A 30 -33.19 2.33 53.78
CA PRO A 30 -33.73 1.41 54.78
C PRO A 30 -34.13 0.04 54.23
N GLN A 31 -33.99 -0.97 55.10
CA GLN A 31 -34.38 -2.37 54.83
C GLN A 31 -35.90 -2.57 54.96
N VAL A 32 -36.46 -3.45 54.13
CA VAL A 32 -37.78 -4.06 54.35
C VAL A 32 -37.59 -5.38 55.09
N THR A 33 -38.38 -5.59 56.14
CA THR A 33 -38.30 -6.72 57.08
C THR A 33 -38.92 -8.01 56.53
N GLN A 34 -38.14 -9.10 56.58
CA GLN A 34 -38.44 -10.43 57.17
C GLN A 34 -39.74 -11.20 56.79
N PRO A 35 -39.71 -12.56 56.73
CA PRO A 35 -39.46 -13.39 57.92
C PRO A 35 -38.46 -14.55 57.75
N ALA A 36 -38.11 -15.13 58.90
CA ALA A 36 -37.17 -16.24 59.06
C ALA A 36 -37.81 -17.63 58.84
N GLY A 37 -36.97 -18.63 58.60
CA GLY A 37 -37.32 -20.05 58.53
C GLY A 37 -36.12 -20.91 58.93
N ASP A 38 -36.27 -21.62 60.03
CA ASP A 38 -35.21 -22.18 60.89
C ASP A 38 -34.32 -23.32 60.35
N THR A 39 -33.02 -23.18 60.60
CA THR A 39 -32.10 -24.27 61.05
C THR A 39 -31.79 -25.42 60.02
N PRO A 40 -31.00 -26.48 60.36
CA PRO A 40 -29.68 -26.67 59.77
C PRO A 40 -29.54 -28.03 59.03
N VAL A 41 -28.31 -28.41 58.62
CA VAL A 41 -27.72 -29.79 58.62
C VAL A 41 -26.57 -29.94 57.59
N THR A 42 -25.34 -29.94 58.11
CA THR A 42 -24.33 -31.04 58.08
C THR A 42 -24.19 -31.98 56.85
N GLN A 43 -22.96 -31.99 56.28
CA GLN A 43 -22.20 -33.09 55.63
C GLN A 43 -22.68 -33.81 54.34
N ALA A 44 -21.84 -33.72 53.29
CA ALA A 44 -21.11 -34.79 52.54
C ALA A 44 -21.77 -36.16 52.20
N PRO A 45 -21.26 -36.99 51.23
CA PRO A 45 -20.03 -36.88 50.43
C PRO A 45 -20.22 -37.13 48.89
N ALA A 46 -19.14 -37.51 48.21
CA ALA A 46 -18.97 -37.67 46.76
C ALA A 46 -19.74 -38.83 46.08
N ALA A 47 -19.89 -38.72 44.75
CA ALA A 47 -19.92 -39.85 43.82
C ALA A 47 -19.34 -39.45 42.44
N GLU A 48 -18.50 -40.31 41.86
CA GLU A 48 -17.98 -40.17 40.49
C GLU A 48 -19.01 -40.70 39.47
N SER A 49 -19.02 -40.18 38.23
CA SER A 49 -19.18 -41.05 37.05
C SER A 49 -18.89 -40.38 35.70
N SER A 50 -18.09 -41.09 34.89
CA SER A 50 -18.10 -41.23 33.42
C SER A 50 -18.14 -40.02 32.46
N ARG A 51 -17.16 -40.06 31.53
CA ARG A 51 -17.19 -39.46 30.18
C ARG A 51 -18.46 -39.77 29.38
N ALA A 52 -18.77 -38.90 28.42
CA ALA A 52 -19.49 -39.21 27.17
C ALA A 52 -18.82 -38.50 25.96
N PRO A 53 -19.02 -38.98 24.70
CA PRO A 53 -18.28 -38.49 23.51
C PRO A 53 -19.10 -37.59 22.57
N ALA A 54 -18.49 -37.18 21.45
CA ALA A 54 -18.96 -36.15 20.50
C ALA A 54 -20.03 -36.61 19.47
N PRO A 55 -20.72 -35.66 18.81
CA PRO A 55 -21.61 -35.92 17.65
C PRO A 55 -21.04 -35.46 16.28
N THR A 56 -21.78 -35.79 15.22
CA THR A 56 -21.37 -35.92 13.80
C THR A 56 -21.76 -34.74 12.89
N SER A 57 -21.23 -34.75 11.66
CA SER A 57 -21.28 -33.77 10.55
C SER A 57 -22.65 -33.40 9.93
N ALA A 58 -22.67 -32.29 9.18
CA ALA A 58 -23.74 -31.85 8.27
C ALA A 58 -23.20 -31.47 6.86
N PRO A 59 -24.00 -31.52 5.77
CA PRO A 59 -23.54 -31.29 4.39
C PRO A 59 -23.94 -29.93 3.75
N GLU A 60 -23.51 -29.76 2.49
CA GLU A 60 -23.41 -28.56 1.64
C GLU A 60 -24.70 -28.18 0.85
N PRO A 61 -24.86 -26.92 0.35
CA PRO A 61 -26.00 -26.48 -0.47
C PRO A 61 -25.70 -26.29 -1.98
N THR A 62 -26.71 -26.49 -2.84
CA THR A 62 -26.61 -26.40 -4.32
C THR A 62 -27.40 -25.24 -4.94
N ARG A 63 -26.96 -24.77 -6.11
CA ARG A 63 -27.54 -23.69 -6.98
C ARG A 63 -28.78 -24.18 -7.77
N PRO A 64 -29.63 -23.27 -8.30
CA PRO A 64 -30.24 -23.49 -9.62
C PRO A 64 -30.14 -22.27 -10.58
N ASP A 65 -30.43 -22.52 -11.87
CA ASP A 65 -30.33 -21.56 -12.99
C ASP A 65 -31.55 -21.67 -13.95
N ALA A 66 -31.85 -20.57 -14.65
CA ALA A 66 -32.62 -20.38 -15.91
C ALA A 66 -33.98 -21.08 -16.23
N GLY A 67 -35.00 -20.26 -16.57
CA GLY A 67 -35.69 -20.30 -17.89
C GLY A 67 -37.17 -20.74 -18.01
N ALA A 68 -38.06 -19.86 -18.53
CA ALA A 68 -39.16 -20.16 -19.48
C ALA A 68 -40.01 -18.91 -19.88
N VAL A 69 -40.70 -18.98 -21.02
CA VAL A 69 -41.45 -17.89 -21.71
C VAL A 69 -42.98 -18.11 -21.64
N ARG A 70 -43.80 -17.04 -21.61
CA ARG A 70 -45.09 -16.95 -22.37
C ARG A 70 -45.71 -15.55 -22.41
N THR A 71 -46.51 -15.35 -23.46
CA THR A 71 -47.13 -14.10 -23.95
C THR A 71 -48.65 -14.13 -23.71
N GLU A 72 -49.32 -12.98 -23.55
CA GLU A 72 -50.52 -12.53 -24.32
C GLU A 72 -51.30 -11.38 -23.68
N ALA A 73 -51.93 -10.55 -24.53
CA ALA A 73 -52.92 -9.53 -24.20
C ALA A 73 -54.00 -9.49 -25.31
N PRO A 74 -55.29 -9.29 -24.94
CA PRO A 74 -56.18 -8.37 -25.69
C PRO A 74 -57.06 -7.49 -24.73
N THR A 75 -57.71 -6.34 -25.05
CA THR A 75 -58.38 -5.77 -26.27
C THR A 75 -59.88 -6.15 -26.37
N LEU A 76 -60.91 -5.26 -26.43
CA LEU A 76 -60.98 -3.77 -26.43
C LEU A 76 -62.45 -3.18 -26.31
N ILE A 77 -62.64 -1.97 -25.72
CA ILE A 77 -63.72 -0.92 -25.92
C ILE A 77 -65.23 -1.10 -25.42
N PRO A 78 -66.19 -0.10 -25.53
CA PRO A 78 -67.33 0.17 -24.58
C PRO A 78 -68.73 0.12 -25.29
N PRO A 79 -69.73 1.07 -25.24
CA PRO A 79 -70.28 2.04 -24.23
C PRO A 79 -71.86 2.02 -24.09
N THR A 80 -72.45 2.97 -23.29
CA THR A 80 -73.74 3.72 -23.53
C THR A 80 -74.99 3.54 -22.59
N ALA A 81 -75.46 4.67 -21.99
CA ALA A 81 -76.84 5.10 -21.57
C ALA A 81 -77.74 4.31 -20.56
N THR A 82 -78.78 4.85 -19.88
CA THR A 82 -79.15 6.20 -19.31
C THR A 82 -80.44 6.11 -18.44
N ALA A 83 -80.41 6.56 -17.17
CA ALA A 83 -81.52 7.09 -16.30
C ALA A 83 -82.78 6.22 -15.96
N PRO A 84 -83.70 6.61 -15.03
CA PRO A 84 -83.73 7.79 -14.12
C PRO A 84 -84.02 7.50 -12.61
N GLY A 85 -83.85 8.51 -11.73
CA GLY A 85 -84.37 8.48 -10.34
C GLY A 85 -83.78 9.52 -9.35
N GLN A 86 -84.45 10.66 -9.18
CA GLN A 86 -84.29 11.68 -8.10
C GLN A 86 -85.71 12.09 -7.64
N PRO A 87 -85.97 12.69 -6.45
CA PRO A 87 -85.15 13.62 -5.65
C PRO A 87 -85.10 13.22 -4.13
N PRO A 88 -84.67 14.05 -3.14
CA PRO A 88 -84.17 15.42 -3.21
C PRO A 88 -82.78 15.69 -2.57
N THR A 89 -82.28 16.89 -2.86
CA THR A 89 -81.03 17.47 -2.36
C THR A 89 -81.01 17.69 -0.83
N GLN A 90 -79.92 17.26 -0.18
CA GLN A 90 -79.46 17.86 1.07
C GLN A 90 -77.94 18.08 1.07
N SER A 91 -77.56 19.35 1.28
CA SER A 91 -76.33 19.85 1.89
C SER A 91 -74.98 19.18 1.53
N ALA A 92 -74.24 19.83 0.62
CA ALA A 92 -72.80 19.65 0.54
C ALA A 92 -72.12 20.11 1.84
N SER A 93 -71.37 19.21 2.48
CA SER A 93 -70.39 19.59 3.50
C SER A 93 -69.22 20.33 2.84
N PRO A 94 -68.61 21.35 3.47
CA PRO A 94 -67.53 22.11 2.86
C PRO A 94 -66.30 21.23 2.61
N THR A 95 -65.83 21.20 1.37
CA THR A 95 -64.62 20.49 0.97
C THR A 95 -63.41 21.10 1.68
N ALA A 96 -62.90 20.44 2.73
CA ALA A 96 -61.66 20.83 3.36
C ALA A 96 -60.48 20.59 2.40
N ALA A 97 -59.71 21.64 2.11
CA ALA A 97 -58.48 21.49 1.32
C ALA A 97 -57.46 20.69 2.15
N ALA A 98 -56.96 19.58 1.62
CA ALA A 98 -55.90 18.80 2.26
C ALA A 98 -54.55 19.17 1.64
N GLU A 99 -53.60 19.62 2.46
CA GLU A 99 -52.23 19.90 2.06
C GLU A 99 -51.40 18.61 2.17
N VAL A 100 -50.70 18.21 1.11
CA VAL A 100 -49.81 17.04 1.14
C VAL A 100 -48.43 17.44 1.64
N ARG A 101 -47.96 16.77 2.70
CA ARG A 101 -46.63 16.99 3.31
C ARG A 101 -45.83 15.70 3.39
N VAL A 102 -44.51 15.82 3.46
CA VAL A 102 -43.57 14.73 3.74
C VAL A 102 -43.04 14.89 5.17
N VAL A 103 -43.28 13.90 6.01
CA VAL A 103 -42.61 13.74 7.31
C VAL A 103 -41.21 13.20 7.05
N GLU A 104 -40.17 13.89 7.50
CA GLU A 104 -38.80 13.34 7.60
C GLU A 104 -38.46 13.18 9.09
N VAL A 105 -37.91 12.03 9.46
CA VAL A 105 -37.43 11.76 10.83
C VAL A 105 -35.99 11.29 10.78
N GLU A 106 -35.11 11.94 11.54
CA GLU A 106 -33.69 11.64 11.66
C GLU A 106 -33.34 11.29 13.12
N TRP A 107 -32.62 10.19 13.35
CA TRP A 107 -32.14 9.79 14.68
C TRP A 107 -30.87 8.90 14.63
N PRO A 108 -30.07 8.86 15.71
CA PRO A 108 -28.91 7.97 15.79
C PRO A 108 -29.33 6.51 16.01
N PRO A 109 -28.91 5.55 15.16
CA PRO A 109 -29.19 4.13 15.36
C PRO A 109 -28.35 3.51 16.48
N ARG A 110 -27.24 4.15 16.86
CA ARG A 110 -26.29 3.70 17.88
C ARG A 110 -25.81 4.90 18.70
N LEU A 111 -25.69 4.72 20.01
CA LEU A 111 -25.16 5.73 20.93
C LEU A 111 -24.26 5.05 21.97
N ARG A 112 -23.46 5.80 22.74
CA ARG A 112 -22.66 5.23 23.85
C ARG A 112 -23.19 5.71 25.20
N LEU A 113 -23.01 4.90 26.24
CA LEU A 113 -23.45 5.23 27.58
C LEU A 113 -22.64 6.41 28.15
N GLY A 114 -23.29 7.56 28.27
CA GLY A 114 -22.69 8.83 28.71
C GLY A 114 -22.55 9.90 27.62
N ASP A 115 -22.78 9.55 26.35
CA ASP A 115 -22.80 10.50 25.23
C ASP A 115 -24.25 10.98 24.99
N SER A 116 -24.43 12.18 24.40
CA SER A 116 -25.73 12.72 24.02
C SER A 116 -25.80 13.09 22.54
N ASP A 117 -26.98 12.98 21.95
CA ASP A 117 -27.21 13.19 20.51
C ASP A 117 -28.65 13.67 20.26
N SER A 118 -29.06 13.90 19.01
CA SER A 118 -30.32 14.54 18.66
C SER A 118 -31.28 13.68 17.82
N VAL A 119 -32.58 13.89 18.03
CA VAL A 119 -33.67 13.38 17.18
C VAL A 119 -34.34 14.59 16.54
N ARG A 120 -34.54 14.55 15.22
CA ARG A 120 -35.15 15.63 14.43
C ARG A 120 -36.36 15.10 13.69
N LEU A 121 -37.47 15.84 13.70
CA LEU A 121 -38.63 15.60 12.83
C LEU A 121 -38.96 16.86 12.05
N SER A 122 -39.16 16.75 10.74
CA SER A 122 -39.53 17.85 9.84
C SER A 122 -40.76 17.51 9.01
N LEU A 123 -41.61 18.51 8.73
CA LEU A 123 -42.79 18.40 7.85
C LEU A 123 -42.66 19.33 6.65
N PHE A 124 -42.25 18.80 5.50
CA PHE A 124 -42.04 19.57 4.27
C PHE A 124 -43.27 19.58 3.35
N PRO A 125 -43.57 20.67 2.61
CA PRO A 125 -44.64 20.71 1.61
C PRO A 125 -44.27 19.89 0.36
N SER A 126 -45.21 19.09 -0.16
CA SER A 126 -44.92 18.14 -1.26
C SER A 126 -44.97 18.74 -2.69
N ALA A 127 -45.28 20.03 -2.84
CA ALA A 127 -45.66 20.63 -4.14
C ALA A 127 -44.50 20.93 -5.11
N GLY A 128 -43.23 20.66 -4.75
CA GLY A 128 -42.06 21.07 -5.54
C GLY A 128 -41.00 19.97 -5.79
N GLY A 129 -41.28 18.72 -5.43
CA GLY A 129 -40.27 17.65 -5.42
C GLY A 129 -39.40 17.72 -4.16
N TYR A 130 -39.21 16.57 -3.50
CA TYR A 130 -38.49 16.49 -2.22
C TYR A 130 -37.14 15.78 -2.37
N THR A 131 -36.09 16.33 -1.77
CA THR A 131 -34.75 15.71 -1.70
C THR A 131 -34.34 15.54 -0.24
N VAL A 132 -34.10 14.29 0.15
CA VAL A 132 -33.72 13.90 1.53
C VAL A 132 -32.41 14.58 1.92
N THR A 133 -32.36 15.24 3.08
CA THR A 133 -31.19 16.01 3.52
C THR A 133 -30.81 15.66 4.96
N THR A 134 -29.88 14.71 5.11
CA THR A 134 -29.32 14.26 6.40
C THR A 134 -28.50 15.37 7.05
N GLU A 135 -28.79 15.75 8.29
CA GLU A 135 -27.99 16.75 9.04
C GLU A 135 -26.70 16.13 9.60
N PHE A 136 -26.74 14.85 9.98
CA PHE A 136 -25.59 14.10 10.48
C PHE A 136 -25.31 12.84 9.64
N PRO A 137 -24.06 12.59 9.19
CA PRO A 137 -23.74 11.46 8.31
C PRO A 137 -24.02 10.06 8.88
N ASP A 138 -24.00 9.91 10.20
CA ASP A 138 -24.13 8.61 10.90
C ASP A 138 -25.58 8.29 11.34
N ASN A 139 -26.53 9.21 11.12
CA ASN A 139 -27.93 9.06 11.51
C ASN A 139 -28.77 8.30 10.47
N GLN A 140 -29.84 7.65 10.93
CA GLN A 140 -30.86 7.08 10.05
C GLN A 140 -31.96 8.08 9.78
N VAL A 141 -32.38 8.18 8.51
CA VAL A 141 -33.49 9.03 8.06
C VAL A 141 -34.61 8.19 7.45
N ILE A 142 -35.86 8.52 7.79
CA ILE A 142 -37.06 7.95 7.19
C ILE A 142 -38.01 9.06 6.74
N THR A 143 -38.55 8.91 5.53
CA THR A 143 -39.57 9.81 4.95
C THR A 143 -40.92 9.12 4.78
N GLN A 144 -42.03 9.82 5.07
CA GLN A 144 -43.39 9.34 4.81
C GLN A 144 -44.31 10.49 4.40
N THR A 145 -45.08 10.32 3.32
CA THR A 145 -46.08 11.31 2.89
C THR A 145 -47.36 11.22 3.74
N VAL A 146 -47.88 12.36 4.17
CA VAL A 146 -49.10 12.52 4.96
C VAL A 146 -49.98 13.64 4.40
N ALA A 147 -51.31 13.48 4.52
CA ALA A 147 -52.27 14.52 4.17
C ALA A 147 -52.66 15.30 5.43
N VAL A 148 -52.61 16.64 5.35
CA VAL A 148 -52.88 17.57 6.44
C VAL A 148 -54.17 18.34 6.11
N PRO A 149 -55.32 18.01 6.72
CA PRO A 149 -56.57 18.73 6.49
C PRO A 149 -56.47 20.21 6.92
N ARG A 150 -56.92 21.13 6.07
CA ARG A 150 -57.05 22.57 6.37
C ARG A 150 -58.49 23.04 6.14
N PRO A 151 -59.40 22.89 7.14
CA PRO A 151 -60.69 23.56 7.11
C PRO A 151 -60.49 25.09 7.16
N GLY A 152 -61.22 25.84 6.33
CA GLY A 152 -61.13 27.30 6.28
C GLY A 152 -61.55 27.95 7.60
N GLY A 153 -60.84 29.00 8.02
CA GLY A 153 -61.13 29.75 9.26
C GLY A 153 -60.57 29.12 10.56
N TYR A 154 -59.66 28.14 10.45
CA TYR A 154 -58.94 27.56 11.59
C TYR A 154 -57.43 27.81 11.46
N GLU A 155 -56.80 28.18 12.57
CA GLU A 155 -55.34 28.11 12.72
C GLU A 155 -54.92 26.68 13.02
N LEU A 156 -53.76 26.26 12.50
CA LEU A 156 -53.28 24.89 12.60
C LEU A 156 -51.92 24.83 13.30
N PHE A 157 -51.83 23.99 14.32
CA PHE A 157 -50.61 23.73 15.08
C PHE A 157 -50.24 22.25 14.96
N GLY A 158 -48.94 21.97 14.81
CA GLY A 158 -48.38 20.63 15.01
C GLY A 158 -47.93 20.48 16.45
N LEU A 159 -48.30 19.37 17.08
CA LEU A 159 -47.87 18.98 18.41
C LEU A 159 -47.03 17.73 18.28
N ALA A 160 -45.75 17.79 18.65
CA ALA A 160 -44.85 16.67 18.56
C ALA A 160 -44.29 16.28 19.93
N ARG A 161 -44.23 14.98 20.20
CA ARG A 161 -43.79 14.41 21.48
C ARG A 161 -42.92 13.18 21.24
N LEU A 162 -41.79 13.12 21.94
CA LEU A 162 -40.87 11.98 21.95
C LEU A 162 -40.88 11.38 23.35
N GLU A 163 -40.99 10.06 23.46
CA GLU A 163 -41.03 9.33 24.73
C GLU A 163 -40.10 8.12 24.74
N GLY A 164 -39.52 7.81 25.90
CA GLY A 164 -38.77 6.57 26.08
C GLY A 164 -38.17 6.42 27.48
N VAL A 165 -38.36 5.25 28.10
CA VAL A 165 -37.99 4.98 29.51
C VAL A 165 -36.46 4.93 29.73
N GLY A 166 -35.68 4.64 28.68
CA GLY A 166 -34.23 4.48 28.75
C GLY A 166 -33.40 5.75 28.54
N PHE A 167 -34.04 6.92 28.35
CA PHE A 167 -33.36 8.17 27.98
C PHE A 167 -33.84 9.36 28.81
N ASP A 168 -32.93 10.30 29.05
CA ASP A 168 -33.26 11.69 29.32
C ASP A 168 -33.55 12.39 27.99
N LEU A 169 -34.69 13.08 27.91
CA LEU A 169 -35.17 13.77 26.71
C LEU A 169 -35.30 15.26 26.99
N ALA A 170 -34.71 16.10 26.14
CA ALA A 170 -34.75 17.56 26.28
C ALA A 170 -35.20 18.21 24.95
N PRO A 171 -36.34 18.93 24.91
CA PRO A 171 -37.31 19.11 25.99
C PRO A 171 -38.14 17.84 26.23
N ALA A 172 -38.47 17.54 27.50
CA ALA A 172 -39.35 16.42 27.86
C ALA A 172 -40.84 16.72 27.62
N ALA A 173 -41.21 17.99 27.47
CA ALA A 173 -42.58 18.43 27.21
C ALA A 173 -42.95 18.27 25.73
N GLU A 174 -44.26 18.19 25.47
CA GLU A 174 -44.81 18.24 24.11
C GLU A 174 -44.54 19.62 23.47
N GLN A 175 -44.00 19.61 22.26
CA GLN A 175 -43.63 20.83 21.53
C GLN A 175 -44.74 21.23 20.57
N VAL A 176 -45.34 22.41 20.80
CA VAL A 176 -46.41 22.97 19.98
C VAL A 176 -45.84 24.04 19.05
N LEU A 177 -45.92 23.84 17.74
CA LEU A 177 -45.48 24.81 16.72
C LEU A 177 -46.62 25.13 15.75
N PRO A 178 -46.76 26.38 15.26
CA PRO A 178 -47.69 26.70 14.20
C PRO A 178 -47.31 25.97 12.90
N LEU A 179 -48.29 25.60 12.09
CA LEU A 179 -48.10 24.91 10.82
C LEU A 179 -48.60 25.78 9.65
N PRO A 180 -47.87 26.85 9.26
CA PRO A 180 -48.23 27.71 8.12
C PRO A 180 -48.24 26.93 6.79
N PRO A 181 -49.13 27.26 5.84
CA PRO A 181 -49.26 26.55 4.56
C PRO A 181 -48.02 26.78 3.67
N GLY A 182 -47.54 25.74 2.99
CA GLY A 182 -46.38 25.84 2.09
C GLY A 182 -45.02 26.03 2.76
N GLU A 183 -44.93 26.06 4.09
CA GLU A 183 -43.69 26.25 4.85
C GLU A 183 -43.29 24.98 5.62
N PRO A 184 -41.99 24.64 5.71
CA PRO A 184 -41.51 23.52 6.51
C PRO A 184 -41.49 23.84 8.01
N VAL A 185 -41.80 22.85 8.84
CA VAL A 185 -41.74 22.97 10.31
C VAL A 185 -40.91 21.83 10.90
N THR A 186 -40.06 22.13 11.88
CA THR A 186 -39.08 21.19 12.44
C THR A 186 -39.07 21.19 13.96
N TRP A 187 -39.10 20.00 14.55
CA TRP A 187 -38.93 19.73 15.98
C TRP A 187 -37.58 19.05 16.22
N ARG A 188 -36.97 19.33 17.38
CA ARG A 188 -35.71 18.72 17.80
C ARG A 188 -35.80 18.29 19.27
N TRP A 189 -35.19 17.15 19.59
CA TRP A 189 -34.95 16.68 20.96
C TRP A 189 -33.48 16.30 21.09
N THR A 190 -32.87 16.60 22.24
CA THR A 190 -31.62 15.95 22.68
C THR A 190 -31.97 14.72 23.49
N ILE A 191 -31.26 13.61 23.25
CA ILE A 191 -31.43 12.33 23.93
C ILE A 191 -30.12 11.94 24.61
N THR A 192 -30.19 11.51 25.87
CA THR A 192 -29.03 11.00 26.63
C THR A 192 -29.39 9.66 27.27
N PRO A 193 -28.63 8.57 27.05
CA PRO A 193 -29.03 7.23 27.47
C PRO A 193 -28.72 6.99 28.95
N ARG A 194 -29.68 6.45 29.69
CA ARG A 194 -29.53 6.11 31.12
C ARG A 194 -28.98 4.70 31.37
N ALA A 195 -29.07 3.82 30.37
CA ALA A 195 -28.63 2.43 30.47
C ALA A 195 -28.06 1.95 29.12
N ALA A 196 -27.25 0.89 29.16
CA ALA A 196 -26.76 0.20 27.97
C ALA A 196 -27.74 -0.91 27.54
N GLY A 197 -27.80 -1.19 26.24
CA GLY A 197 -28.72 -2.17 25.66
C GLY A 197 -29.51 -1.63 24.48
N ARG A 198 -30.55 -2.35 24.08
CA ARG A 198 -31.43 -1.96 22.97
C ARG A 198 -32.66 -1.24 23.52
N HIS A 199 -32.78 0.05 23.23
CA HIS A 199 -33.87 0.89 23.71
C HIS A 199 -34.78 1.32 22.56
N ARG A 200 -36.04 1.61 22.89
CA ARG A 200 -37.08 2.02 21.93
C ARG A 200 -37.64 3.36 22.38
N LEU A 201 -37.63 4.33 21.47
CA LEU A 201 -38.32 5.61 21.61
C LEU A 201 -39.63 5.56 20.80
N THR A 202 -40.64 6.28 21.23
CA THR A 202 -41.88 6.51 20.48
C THR A 202 -42.00 7.99 20.16
N LEU A 203 -42.17 8.31 18.89
CA LEU A 203 -42.36 9.65 18.37
C LEU A 203 -43.78 9.78 17.86
N ASP A 204 -44.53 10.74 18.40
CA ASP A 204 -45.91 11.02 18.05
C ASP A 204 -46.08 12.47 17.57
N VAL A 205 -46.91 12.66 16.55
CA VAL A 205 -47.29 13.97 16.01
C VAL A 205 -48.80 14.05 15.85
N ARG A 206 -49.39 15.06 16.47
CA ARG A 206 -50.81 15.42 16.36
C ARG A 206 -50.96 16.78 15.69
N LEU A 207 -52.11 16.99 15.07
CA LEU A 207 -52.57 18.29 14.58
C LEU A 207 -53.62 18.84 15.54
N ARG A 208 -53.54 20.14 15.84
CA ARG A 208 -54.58 20.88 16.57
C ARG A 208 -55.08 22.02 15.69
N TRP A 209 -56.37 22.00 15.37
CA TRP A 209 -57.07 23.10 14.72
C TRP A 209 -57.73 23.96 15.78
N VAL A 210 -57.47 25.27 15.76
CA VAL A 210 -58.05 26.26 16.66
C VAL A 210 -58.89 27.22 15.83
N GLY A 211 -60.17 27.36 16.17
CA GLY A 211 -61.09 28.24 15.46
C GLY A 211 -62.26 28.70 16.34
N PRO A 212 -63.21 29.47 15.80
CA PRO A 212 -64.27 30.11 16.59
C PRO A 212 -65.23 29.12 17.28
N ALA A 213 -65.25 27.85 16.88
CA ALA A 213 -66.03 26.77 17.50
C ALA A 213 -65.23 25.93 18.52
N GLY A 214 -64.04 26.38 18.93
CA GLY A 214 -63.15 25.67 19.86
C GLY A 214 -61.99 24.94 19.16
N ALA A 215 -61.21 24.20 19.95
CA ALA A 215 -60.07 23.41 19.47
C ALA A 215 -60.46 21.96 19.15
N ARG A 216 -59.86 21.38 18.10
CA ARG A 216 -59.99 19.97 17.73
C ARG A 216 -58.61 19.38 17.50
N GLU A 217 -58.42 18.09 17.80
CA GLU A 217 -57.16 17.37 17.58
C GLU A 217 -57.35 16.07 16.79
N ALA A 218 -56.32 15.69 16.04
CA ALA A 218 -56.20 14.37 15.42
C ALA A 218 -54.74 13.95 15.30
N GLN A 219 -54.47 12.65 15.36
CA GLN A 219 -53.13 12.08 15.17
C GLN A 219 -52.75 12.11 13.69
N LEU A 220 -51.53 12.58 13.38
CA LEU A 220 -51.01 12.68 12.01
C LEU A 220 -49.96 11.60 11.71
N TYR A 221 -49.09 11.32 12.67
CA TYR A 221 -47.96 10.42 12.48
C TYR A 221 -47.54 9.82 13.83
N SER A 222 -47.22 8.54 13.85
CA SER A 222 -46.63 7.89 15.03
C SER A 222 -45.66 6.81 14.60
N ARG A 223 -44.47 6.76 15.22
CA ARG A 223 -43.45 5.76 14.88
C ARG A 223 -42.57 5.43 16.08
N ALA A 224 -42.12 4.18 16.13
CA ALA A 224 -41.09 3.76 17.05
C ALA A 224 -39.70 3.79 16.43
N LEU A 225 -38.74 4.37 17.14
CA LEU A 225 -37.32 4.44 16.79
C LEU A 225 -36.56 3.48 17.70
N THR A 226 -35.61 2.71 17.16
CA THR A 226 -34.79 1.77 17.95
C THR A 226 -33.35 2.26 17.96
N ILE A 227 -32.75 2.31 19.15
CA ILE A 227 -31.39 2.82 19.38
C ILE A 227 -30.61 1.78 20.21
N GLN A 228 -29.42 1.43 19.73
CA GLN A 228 -28.51 0.53 20.45
C GLN A 228 -27.48 1.34 21.26
N VAL A 229 -27.55 1.26 22.58
CA VAL A 229 -26.59 1.92 23.49
C VAL A 229 -25.47 0.95 23.84
N ALA A 230 -24.24 1.30 23.45
CA ALA A 230 -23.03 0.54 23.76
C ALA A 230 -22.38 1.02 25.07
N SER A 231 -21.75 0.10 25.82
CA SER A 231 -20.88 0.40 26.95
C SER A 231 -19.65 -0.51 26.94
N PHE A 232 -18.57 -0.10 27.59
CA PHE A 232 -17.38 -0.93 27.76
C PHE A 232 -17.40 -1.53 29.16
N LEU A 233 -17.70 -2.83 29.27
CA LEU A 233 -17.87 -3.54 30.56
C LEU A 233 -18.90 -2.88 31.51
N GLY A 234 -19.92 -2.21 30.97
CA GLY A 234 -20.92 -1.46 31.76
C GLY A 234 -20.44 -0.10 32.28
N LEU A 235 -19.19 0.29 32.01
CA LEU A 235 -18.59 1.55 32.43
C LEU A 235 -18.85 2.68 31.42
N THR A 236 -18.87 3.91 31.92
CA THR A 236 -18.89 5.13 31.09
C THR A 236 -17.51 5.45 30.53
N THR A 237 -17.45 6.29 29.49
CA THR A 237 -16.20 6.74 28.84
C THR A 237 -15.18 7.30 29.85
N GLY A 238 -15.63 8.08 30.84
CA GLY A 238 -14.77 8.64 31.88
C GLY A 238 -14.20 7.60 32.84
N GLN A 239 -14.96 6.56 33.19
CA GLN A 239 -14.50 5.47 34.07
C GLN A 239 -13.47 4.58 33.36
N ALA A 240 -13.71 4.24 32.09
CA ALA A 240 -12.78 3.45 31.28
C ALA A 240 -11.44 4.19 31.07
N MET A 241 -11.47 5.51 30.87
CA MET A 241 -10.27 6.34 30.75
C MET A 241 -9.41 6.30 32.03
N TRP A 242 -10.03 6.39 33.22
CA TRP A 242 -9.30 6.32 34.49
C TRP A 242 -8.65 4.95 34.74
N LEU A 243 -9.30 3.84 34.40
CA LEU A 243 -8.66 2.52 34.41
C LEU A 243 -7.46 2.45 33.45
N GLY A 244 -7.59 3.04 32.25
CA GLY A 244 -6.49 3.11 31.28
C GLY A 244 -5.27 3.87 31.80
N ILE A 245 -5.47 5.02 32.47
CA ILE A 245 -4.40 5.81 33.08
C ILE A 245 -3.73 5.04 34.22
N LEU A 246 -4.50 4.36 35.08
CA LEU A 246 -3.95 3.55 36.17
C LEU A 246 -3.14 2.33 35.65
N GLY A 247 -3.61 1.71 34.56
CA GLY A 247 -2.91 0.66 33.85
C GLY A 247 -1.60 1.15 33.19
N LEU A 248 -1.59 2.36 32.64
CA LEU A 248 -0.39 3.01 32.10
C LEU A 248 0.63 3.36 33.19
N MET A 249 0.20 3.84 34.36
CA MET A 249 1.09 4.13 35.49
C MET A 249 1.75 2.86 36.04
N THR A 250 0.96 1.80 36.27
CA THR A 250 1.46 0.51 36.78
C THR A 250 2.30 -0.25 35.75
N GLY A 251 1.82 -0.36 34.52
CA GLY A 251 2.56 -0.97 33.40
C GLY A 251 3.82 -0.20 33.03
N GLY A 252 3.81 1.13 33.12
CA GLY A 252 4.99 1.98 32.93
C GLY A 252 6.04 1.75 34.01
N GLY A 253 5.63 1.68 35.28
CA GLY A 253 6.53 1.37 36.40
C GLY A 253 7.23 0.01 36.26
N VAL A 254 6.46 -1.03 35.94
CA VAL A 254 7.02 -2.38 35.67
C VAL A 254 7.92 -2.37 34.43
N SER A 255 7.57 -1.62 33.39
CA SER A 255 8.37 -1.50 32.16
C SER A 255 9.71 -0.80 32.41
N VAL A 256 9.77 0.24 33.24
CA VAL A 256 11.03 0.94 33.60
C VAL A 256 11.93 0.06 34.47
N ALA A 257 11.34 -0.72 35.40
CA ALA A 257 12.09 -1.74 36.14
C ALA A 257 12.63 -2.84 35.20
N ALA A 258 11.81 -3.34 34.28
CA ALA A 258 12.26 -4.32 33.28
C ALA A 258 13.35 -3.77 32.35
N LEU A 259 13.28 -2.49 31.96
CA LEU A 259 14.27 -1.84 31.11
C LEU A 259 15.61 -1.66 31.81
N THR A 260 15.61 -1.27 33.10
CA THR A 260 16.84 -1.11 33.88
C THR A 260 17.51 -2.45 34.18
N PHE A 261 16.76 -3.53 34.41
CA PHE A 261 17.32 -4.89 34.54
C PHE A 261 17.66 -5.57 33.18
N ARG A 262 17.16 -5.07 32.04
CA ARG A 262 17.51 -5.56 30.68
C ARG A 262 18.58 -4.76 29.96
N LEU A 263 19.23 -3.79 30.62
CA LEU A 263 20.48 -3.17 30.12
C LEU A 263 21.69 -4.12 30.25
N LYS A 264 21.57 -5.36 29.75
CA LYS A 264 22.73 -6.09 29.26
C LYS A 264 23.31 -5.28 28.09
N PRO A 265 24.64 -5.09 28.00
CA PRO A 265 25.24 -4.50 26.81
C PRO A 265 24.79 -5.31 25.59
N ARG A 266 24.32 -4.62 24.55
CA ARG A 266 24.00 -5.23 23.26
C ARG A 266 25.22 -6.08 22.85
N PRO A 267 25.07 -7.38 22.55
CA PRO A 267 26.22 -8.22 22.23
C PRO A 267 27.02 -7.54 21.13
N ALA A 268 28.34 -7.46 21.31
CA ALA A 268 29.21 -6.91 20.28
C ALA A 268 28.93 -7.65 18.96
N GLY A 269 28.78 -6.90 17.87
CA GLY A 269 28.63 -7.50 16.55
C GLY A 269 29.78 -8.49 16.28
N PRO A 270 29.58 -9.50 15.42
CA PRO A 270 30.62 -10.47 15.12
C PRO A 270 31.92 -9.74 14.79
N GLN A 271 33.00 -10.09 15.47
CA GLN A 271 34.31 -9.49 15.24
C GLN A 271 35.02 -10.20 14.08
N PRO A 272 35.87 -9.49 13.30
CA PRO A 272 36.71 -10.11 12.30
C PRO A 272 37.68 -11.11 12.93
N ASN A 273 37.85 -12.26 12.30
CA ASN A 273 38.96 -13.17 12.62
C ASN A 273 40.22 -12.72 11.86
N PRO A 274 41.23 -12.10 12.51
CA PRO A 274 42.43 -11.64 11.83
C PRO A 274 43.30 -12.79 11.33
N ALA A 275 43.14 -14.01 11.85
CA ALA A 275 43.87 -15.20 11.42
C ALA A 275 43.28 -15.87 10.17
N LEU A 276 42.11 -15.43 9.68
CA LEU A 276 41.59 -15.88 8.38
C LEU A 276 42.45 -15.29 7.26
N SER A 277 43.17 -16.17 6.55
CA SER A 277 43.82 -15.85 5.28
C SER A 277 42.77 -15.62 4.20
N VAL A 278 42.79 -14.45 3.55
CA VAL A 278 41.98 -14.18 2.35
C VAL A 278 42.91 -14.14 1.16
N GLU A 279 42.70 -15.08 0.25
CA GLU A 279 43.57 -15.44 -0.89
C GLU A 279 42.88 -15.06 -2.21
N PRO A 280 43.11 -13.85 -2.74
CA PRO A 280 42.57 -13.43 -4.03
C PRO A 280 43.36 -14.04 -5.21
N PRO A 281 42.74 -14.18 -6.39
CA PRO A 281 43.43 -14.59 -7.60
C PRO A 281 44.36 -13.47 -8.10
N PRO A 282 45.38 -13.78 -8.92
CA PRO A 282 46.30 -12.79 -9.47
C PRO A 282 45.57 -11.63 -10.16
N GLY A 283 45.93 -10.39 -9.79
CA GLY A 283 45.31 -9.17 -10.32
C GLY A 283 44.06 -8.67 -9.59
N LEU A 284 43.46 -9.45 -8.68
CA LEU A 284 42.31 -8.99 -7.88
C LEU A 284 42.76 -8.32 -6.57
N ALA A 285 42.64 -7.00 -6.51
CA ALA A 285 42.85 -6.26 -5.26
C ALA A 285 41.63 -6.40 -4.32
N ILE A 286 41.88 -6.58 -3.01
CA ILE A 286 40.88 -6.58 -1.94
C ILE A 286 41.28 -5.49 -0.93
N ALA A 287 40.42 -4.50 -0.73
CA ALA A 287 40.71 -3.37 0.16
C ALA A 287 40.73 -3.81 1.65
N ALA A 288 41.33 -3.01 2.52
CA ALA A 288 41.45 -3.35 3.95
C ALA A 288 40.09 -3.47 4.66
N ASP A 289 39.12 -2.65 4.26
CA ASP A 289 37.74 -2.70 4.76
C ASP A 289 36.99 -3.95 4.27
N GLU A 290 37.14 -4.30 2.99
CA GLU A 290 36.61 -5.52 2.39
C GLU A 290 37.21 -6.78 3.03
N ARG A 291 38.53 -6.79 3.29
CA ARG A 291 39.20 -7.88 4.01
C ARG A 291 38.62 -8.04 5.41
N ALA A 292 38.40 -6.96 6.16
CA ALA A 292 37.80 -7.02 7.49
C ALA A 292 36.34 -7.52 7.45
N LEU A 293 35.56 -7.16 6.42
CA LEU A 293 34.21 -7.72 6.21
C LEU A 293 34.25 -9.23 5.94
N LEU A 294 35.13 -9.69 5.04
CA LEU A 294 35.32 -11.11 4.75
C LEU A 294 35.77 -11.89 6.01
N GLN A 295 36.71 -11.33 6.77
CA GLN A 295 37.15 -11.89 8.06
C GLN A 295 36.05 -11.96 9.13
N THR A 296 35.01 -11.12 9.02
CA THR A 296 33.84 -11.15 9.93
C THR A 296 32.80 -12.18 9.49
N LEU A 297 32.52 -12.22 8.18
CA LEU A 297 31.58 -13.14 7.54
C LEU A 297 32.05 -14.60 7.65
N PHE A 298 33.34 -14.84 7.37
CA PHE A 298 33.99 -16.15 7.37
C PHE A 298 34.82 -16.41 8.64
N ARG A 299 34.48 -15.77 9.77
CA ARG A 299 35.27 -15.83 11.02
C ARG A 299 35.55 -17.25 11.56
N ARG A 300 34.80 -18.26 11.13
CA ARG A 300 34.93 -19.68 11.54
C ARG A 300 35.95 -20.48 10.71
N TYR A 301 36.49 -19.89 9.64
CA TYR A 301 37.40 -20.55 8.70
C TYR A 301 38.84 -20.11 8.93
N ALA A 302 39.80 -20.88 8.39
CA ALA A 302 41.23 -20.56 8.45
C ALA A 302 41.72 -19.91 7.15
N ARG A 303 41.14 -20.30 6.02
CA ARG A 303 41.43 -19.72 4.69
C ARG A 303 40.13 -19.46 3.93
N LEU A 304 40.14 -18.44 3.09
CA LEU A 304 39.08 -18.09 2.15
C LEU A 304 39.74 -17.82 0.79
N VAL A 305 39.60 -18.78 -0.12
CA VAL A 305 40.07 -18.64 -1.50
C VAL A 305 39.00 -17.90 -2.29
N ILE A 306 39.35 -16.79 -2.93
CA ILE A 306 38.46 -16.13 -3.89
C ILE A 306 38.84 -16.68 -5.27
N GLU A 307 37.86 -17.18 -6.01
CA GLU A 307 38.11 -17.80 -7.32
C GLU A 307 37.78 -16.87 -8.48
N ASN A 308 36.77 -16.00 -8.31
CA ASN A 308 36.31 -15.10 -9.35
C ASN A 308 35.63 -13.84 -8.79
N GLU A 309 35.59 -12.78 -9.58
CA GLU A 309 34.77 -11.57 -9.37
C GLU A 309 33.74 -11.48 -10.49
N PHE A 310 32.46 -11.54 -10.15
CA PHE A 310 31.37 -11.27 -11.09
C PHE A 310 31.20 -9.76 -11.21
N ARG A 311 31.35 -9.26 -12.44
CA ARG A 311 31.13 -7.85 -12.79
C ARG A 311 29.68 -7.62 -13.22
N SER A 312 28.76 -8.11 -12.39
CA SER A 312 27.32 -8.07 -12.60
C SER A 312 26.71 -6.74 -12.11
N GLY A 313 26.72 -5.72 -12.99
CA GLY A 313 25.75 -4.63 -12.92
C GLY A 313 26.15 -3.28 -12.28
N TYR A 314 25.20 -2.34 -12.37
CA TYR A 314 25.37 -0.90 -12.19
C TYR A 314 25.35 -0.41 -10.73
N SER A 315 25.35 -1.30 -9.74
CA SER A 315 25.20 -0.99 -8.32
C SER A 315 26.51 -0.59 -7.62
N GLY A 316 27.67 -0.88 -8.23
CA GLY A 316 28.98 -0.59 -7.63
C GLY A 316 29.36 -1.49 -6.45
N ALA A 317 28.51 -2.47 -6.13
CA ALA A 317 28.86 -3.59 -5.28
C ALA A 317 29.78 -4.56 -6.03
N ARG A 318 30.64 -5.28 -5.29
CA ARG A 318 31.49 -6.36 -5.80
C ARG A 318 30.87 -7.70 -5.43
N THR A 319 30.68 -8.57 -6.41
CA THR A 319 30.15 -9.92 -6.19
C THR A 319 31.28 -10.93 -6.44
N LEU A 320 31.59 -11.79 -5.47
CA LEU A 320 32.75 -12.68 -5.46
C LEU A 320 32.33 -14.13 -5.33
N LEU A 321 32.97 -15.04 -6.08
CA LEU A 321 32.91 -16.47 -5.81
C LEU A 321 34.03 -16.84 -4.83
N ALA A 322 33.67 -17.46 -3.70
CA ALA A 322 34.63 -17.84 -2.67
C ALA A 322 34.46 -19.30 -2.20
N LEU A 323 35.59 -19.93 -1.87
CA LEU A 323 35.69 -21.27 -1.29
C LEU A 323 36.25 -21.16 0.14
N PRO A 324 35.42 -21.38 1.18
CA PRO A 324 35.84 -21.30 2.56
C PRO A 324 36.44 -22.63 3.05
N ILE A 325 37.64 -22.56 3.65
CA ILE A 325 38.42 -23.73 4.08
C ILE A 325 38.69 -23.67 5.59
N ARG A 326 38.37 -24.78 6.25
CA ARG A 326 38.49 -24.98 7.70
C ARG A 326 39.95 -25.14 8.15
N ALA A 327 40.18 -25.01 9.45
CA ALA A 327 41.51 -25.20 10.05
C ALA A 327 42.08 -26.63 9.88
N ASP A 328 41.22 -27.63 9.67
CA ASP A 328 41.60 -29.01 9.38
C ASP A 328 41.82 -29.29 7.87
N GLY A 329 41.86 -28.24 7.04
CA GLY A 329 42.07 -28.32 5.60
C GLY A 329 40.85 -28.72 4.77
N ARG A 330 39.71 -29.07 5.39
CA ARG A 330 38.48 -29.37 4.65
C ARG A 330 37.85 -28.10 4.09
N ALA A 331 37.49 -28.13 2.80
CA ALA A 331 36.65 -27.12 2.18
C ALA A 331 35.17 -27.39 2.49
N ASP A 332 34.42 -26.34 2.84
CA ASP A 332 32.96 -26.37 2.72
C ASP A 332 32.57 -26.00 1.27
N ALA A 333 31.28 -26.01 0.92
CA ALA A 333 30.84 -25.64 -0.42
C ALA A 333 31.20 -24.18 -0.79
N HIS A 334 31.39 -23.93 -2.09
CA HIS A 334 31.47 -22.58 -2.66
C HIS A 334 30.29 -21.71 -2.25
N THR A 335 30.50 -20.39 -2.27
CA THR A 335 29.50 -19.40 -1.87
C THR A 335 29.71 -18.09 -2.62
N ILE A 336 28.63 -17.35 -2.85
CA ILE A 336 28.68 -16.01 -3.44
C ILE A 336 28.68 -14.99 -2.31
N VAL A 337 29.61 -14.03 -2.36
CA VAL A 337 29.74 -12.93 -1.40
C VAL A 337 29.49 -11.61 -2.12
N LYS A 338 28.61 -10.76 -1.59
CA LYS A 338 28.38 -9.42 -2.12
C LYS A 338 28.86 -8.37 -1.14
N LEU A 339 29.72 -7.47 -1.60
CA LEU A 339 30.37 -6.39 -0.84
C LEU A 339 29.90 -5.06 -1.41
N GLY A 340 29.36 -4.14 -0.60
CA GLY A 340 28.83 -2.88 -1.13
C GLY A 340 28.64 -1.79 -0.08
N GLU A 341 28.02 -0.69 -0.48
CA GLU A 341 27.57 0.36 0.45
C GLU A 341 26.56 -0.25 1.43
N ARG A 342 26.68 0.11 2.71
CA ARG A 342 25.87 -0.46 3.79
C ARG A 342 24.37 -0.41 3.51
N ARG A 343 23.86 0.73 3.02
CA ARG A 343 22.42 0.90 2.74
C ARG A 343 21.93 0.00 1.62
N ALA A 344 22.71 -0.17 0.56
CA ALA A 344 22.35 -1.07 -0.56
C ALA A 344 22.25 -2.54 -0.08
N ILE A 345 23.21 -2.99 0.72
CA ILE A 345 23.24 -4.33 1.30
C ILE A 345 22.11 -4.55 2.33
N GLU A 346 21.82 -3.56 3.19
CA GLU A 346 20.67 -3.59 4.12
C GLU A 346 19.33 -3.60 3.38
N LEU A 347 19.20 -2.82 2.31
CA LEU A 347 18.01 -2.77 1.45
C LEU A 347 17.76 -4.13 0.78
N GLU A 348 18.79 -4.72 0.19
CA GLU A 348 18.70 -6.03 -0.44
C GLU A 348 18.30 -7.13 0.54
N HIS A 349 18.97 -7.21 1.70
CA HIS A 349 18.62 -8.20 2.72
C HIS A 349 17.17 -8.05 3.19
N ARG A 350 16.72 -6.81 3.43
CA ARG A 350 15.33 -6.53 3.81
C ARG A 350 14.34 -6.95 2.72
N ASN A 351 14.62 -6.66 1.45
CA ASN A 351 13.75 -7.07 0.35
C ASN A 351 13.73 -8.59 0.19
N TYR A 352 14.87 -9.26 0.36
CA TYR A 352 14.95 -10.72 0.36
C TYR A 352 14.08 -11.34 1.46
N GLU A 353 14.24 -10.89 2.71
CA GLU A 353 13.42 -11.34 3.84
C GLU A 353 11.92 -11.04 3.65
N THR A 354 11.56 -9.94 2.98
CA THR A 354 10.16 -9.51 2.82
C THR A 354 9.44 -10.20 1.66
N TYR A 355 10.12 -10.43 0.52
CA TYR A 355 9.48 -10.83 -0.74
C TYR A 355 9.95 -12.19 -1.28
N VAL A 356 11.15 -12.64 -0.90
CA VAL A 356 11.89 -13.71 -1.62
C VAL A 356 12.01 -14.98 -0.79
N LYS A 357 12.45 -14.87 0.46
CA LYS A 357 12.84 -16.01 1.32
C LYS A 357 11.84 -17.17 1.33
N ASP A 358 10.57 -16.84 1.55
CA ASP A 358 9.47 -17.80 1.70
C ASP A 358 8.78 -18.17 0.37
N THR A 359 9.14 -17.49 -0.72
CA THR A 359 8.58 -17.71 -2.08
C THR A 359 9.56 -18.42 -3.03
N LEU A 360 10.85 -18.46 -2.68
CA LEU A 360 11.89 -19.18 -3.43
C LEU A 360 11.62 -20.70 -3.49
N PRO A 361 11.74 -21.34 -4.68
CA PRO A 361 11.79 -22.79 -4.80
C PRO A 361 12.93 -23.43 -4.00
N PRO A 362 12.84 -24.74 -3.64
CA PRO A 362 13.85 -25.39 -2.81
C PRO A 362 15.27 -25.36 -3.39
N MET A 363 15.42 -25.52 -4.71
CA MET A 363 16.70 -25.62 -5.42
C MET A 363 17.17 -24.28 -5.98
N THR A 364 17.22 -23.23 -5.14
CA THR A 364 17.66 -21.88 -5.55
C THR A 364 18.68 -21.28 -4.58
N ALA A 365 19.44 -20.28 -5.05
CA ALA A 365 20.37 -19.53 -4.20
C ALA A 365 19.61 -18.74 -3.11
N ARG A 366 20.11 -18.80 -1.88
CA ARG A 366 19.48 -18.21 -0.68
C ARG A 366 20.52 -17.42 0.12
N ILE A 367 20.14 -16.25 0.63
CA ILE A 367 20.98 -15.54 1.61
C ILE A 367 21.04 -16.40 2.89
N GLN A 368 22.27 -16.62 3.39
CA GLN A 368 22.52 -17.56 4.49
C GLN A 368 22.49 -16.93 5.88
N ASP A 369 22.91 -15.67 6.00
CA ASP A 369 23.11 -14.97 7.27
C ASP A 369 22.74 -13.49 7.14
N GLU A 370 22.45 -12.86 8.29
CA GLU A 370 22.36 -11.41 8.44
C GLU A 370 23.63 -10.71 7.89
N PRO A 371 23.49 -9.55 7.21
CA PRO A 371 24.63 -8.83 6.69
C PRO A 371 25.61 -8.38 7.79
N VAL A 372 26.89 -8.45 7.48
CA VAL A 372 27.95 -7.98 8.39
C VAL A 372 28.37 -6.56 8.02
N PHE A 373 28.67 -5.77 9.05
CA PHE A 373 29.05 -4.36 8.95
C PHE A 373 30.36 -4.16 9.69
N LEU A 374 31.23 -3.29 9.17
CA LEU A 374 32.31 -2.78 10.00
C LEU A 374 31.74 -1.86 11.09
N PRO A 375 32.24 -1.94 12.33
CA PRO A 375 32.06 -0.85 13.28
C PRO A 375 32.58 0.45 12.64
N PRO A 376 31.95 1.62 12.88
CA PRO A 376 32.55 2.87 12.46
C PRO A 376 33.95 2.93 13.08
N ALA A 377 34.98 3.00 12.22
CA ALA A 377 36.35 3.21 12.66
C ALA A 377 36.37 4.39 13.63
N THR A 378 37.15 4.29 14.71
CA THR A 378 37.11 5.24 15.84
C THR A 378 37.32 6.66 15.34
N ALA A 379 36.21 7.36 15.12
CA ALA A 379 36.21 8.76 14.82
C ALA A 379 36.83 9.45 16.04
N THR A 380 38.00 10.04 15.83
CA THR A 380 38.62 10.96 16.77
C THR A 380 37.56 11.89 17.32
N ALA A 381 37.50 12.07 18.63
CA ALA A 381 36.30 12.42 19.41
C ALA A 381 35.74 13.85 19.21
N HIS A 382 35.96 14.47 18.04
CA HIS A 382 35.63 15.85 17.69
C HIS A 382 34.82 15.97 16.38
N ALA A 383 34.23 14.87 15.87
CA ALA A 383 33.20 14.98 14.83
C ALA A 383 31.95 15.70 15.39
N PRO A 384 31.42 16.76 14.75
CA PRO A 384 30.30 17.53 15.29
C PRO A 384 29.04 16.67 15.48
N ARG A 385 28.42 16.77 16.66
CA ARG A 385 27.09 16.18 16.93
C ARG A 385 26.01 16.93 16.12
N GLY A 386 25.80 16.50 14.87
CA GLY A 386 24.78 17.09 13.99
C GLY A 386 24.65 16.38 12.64
N GLU A 387 25.74 15.82 12.09
CA GLU A 387 25.65 14.97 10.90
C GLU A 387 25.15 13.57 11.27
N GLY A 388 24.20 13.07 10.48
CA GLY A 388 23.49 11.83 10.77
C GLY A 388 24.41 10.62 10.83
N ARG A 389 24.11 9.72 11.77
CA ARG A 389 24.74 8.41 12.01
C ARG A 389 24.45 7.40 10.88
N ASN A 390 24.24 7.89 9.66
CA ASN A 390 23.53 7.24 8.56
C ASN A 390 24.45 7.06 7.34
N GLY A 391 24.68 5.80 6.94
CA GLY A 391 25.12 5.43 5.58
C GLY A 391 26.63 5.32 5.32
N ARG A 392 27.52 6.03 6.02
CA ARG A 392 28.97 5.94 5.73
C ARG A 392 29.60 4.65 6.29
N GLY A 393 29.52 3.56 5.53
CA GLY A 393 30.24 2.31 5.78
C GLY A 393 29.98 1.27 4.67
N LYS A 394 30.88 0.29 4.52
CA LYS A 394 30.63 -0.90 3.70
C LYS A 394 29.96 -2.01 4.51
N ALA A 395 29.30 -2.93 3.80
CA ALA A 395 28.71 -4.14 4.35
C ALA A 395 28.92 -5.34 3.42
N ALA A 396 28.69 -6.54 3.94
CA ALA A 396 28.78 -7.79 3.19
C ALA A 396 27.60 -8.73 3.50
N LEU A 397 27.12 -9.44 2.49
CA LEU A 397 26.14 -10.55 2.62
C LEU A 397 26.63 -11.80 1.87
N ARG A 398 26.01 -12.95 2.16
CA ARG A 398 26.42 -14.28 1.67
C ARG A 398 25.25 -15.08 1.12
N TYR A 399 25.37 -15.61 -0.10
CA TYR A 399 24.41 -16.55 -0.68
C TYR A 399 24.97 -17.97 -0.74
N THR A 400 24.09 -18.98 -0.70
CA THR A 400 24.41 -20.30 -1.22
C THR A 400 24.79 -20.23 -2.70
N PHE A 401 25.64 -21.15 -3.13
CA PHE A 401 25.99 -21.36 -4.53
C PHE A 401 25.51 -22.74 -4.95
N ILE A 402 24.97 -22.85 -6.17
CA ILE A 402 24.51 -24.10 -6.75
C ILE A 402 25.15 -24.20 -8.14
N ALA A 403 26.04 -25.17 -8.33
CA ALA A 403 26.59 -25.51 -9.66
C ALA A 403 27.05 -26.97 -9.67
N GLU A 404 27.43 -27.46 -10.85
CA GLU A 404 28.14 -28.74 -10.95
C GLU A 404 29.55 -28.62 -10.33
N PRO A 405 30.08 -29.67 -9.69
CA PRO A 405 31.43 -29.66 -9.16
C PRO A 405 32.47 -29.27 -10.22
N GLY A 406 33.20 -28.17 -9.99
CA GLY A 406 34.21 -27.66 -10.91
C GLY A 406 33.69 -26.73 -12.02
N GLN A 407 32.38 -26.56 -12.18
CA GLN A 407 31.81 -25.55 -13.07
C GLN A 407 31.65 -24.21 -12.34
N ARG A 408 31.93 -23.11 -13.06
CA ARG A 408 31.60 -21.73 -12.62
C ARG A 408 30.14 -21.44 -12.97
N PRO A 409 29.45 -20.52 -12.26
CA PRO A 409 28.13 -20.09 -12.73
C PRO A 409 28.33 -19.26 -14.00
N ALA A 410 27.51 -19.53 -15.01
CA ALA A 410 27.34 -18.64 -16.14
C ALA A 410 26.18 -17.68 -15.82
N SER A 411 26.29 -16.42 -16.20
CA SER A 411 25.09 -15.57 -16.27
C SER A 411 24.23 -15.99 -17.46
N LEU A 412 22.94 -15.63 -17.45
CA LEU A 412 22.06 -15.85 -18.59
C LEU A 412 22.59 -15.16 -19.85
N ARG A 413 23.30 -14.03 -19.70
CA ARG A 413 24.03 -13.39 -20.81
C ARG A 413 25.09 -14.30 -21.41
N GLU A 414 25.96 -14.88 -20.59
CA GLU A 414 27.02 -15.79 -21.06
C GLU A 414 26.43 -17.05 -21.70
N ALA A 415 25.38 -17.62 -21.10
CA ALA A 415 24.66 -18.76 -21.65
C ALA A 415 24.06 -18.46 -23.04
N LEU A 416 23.28 -17.38 -23.18
CA LEU A 416 22.61 -17.00 -24.43
C LEU A 416 23.58 -16.53 -25.54
N LEU A 417 24.76 -16.01 -25.18
CA LEU A 417 25.82 -15.71 -26.15
C LEU A 417 26.52 -16.96 -26.68
N LYS A 418 26.57 -18.03 -25.87
CA LYS A 418 27.15 -19.33 -26.27
C LYS A 418 26.15 -20.17 -27.07
N ASP A 419 24.90 -20.21 -26.64
CA ASP A 419 23.79 -20.89 -27.29
C ASP A 419 22.47 -20.14 -26.96
N PRO A 420 21.81 -19.48 -27.93
CA PRO A 420 20.63 -18.65 -27.69
C PRO A 420 19.35 -19.49 -27.45
N ASP A 421 19.40 -20.42 -26.50
CA ASP A 421 18.30 -21.34 -26.17
C ASP A 421 17.16 -20.63 -25.41
N PRO A 422 15.96 -20.49 -26.01
CA PRO A 422 14.80 -19.89 -25.35
C PRO A 422 14.26 -20.74 -24.19
N ALA A 423 14.63 -22.02 -24.07
CA ALA A 423 14.21 -22.84 -22.94
C ALA A 423 14.76 -22.31 -21.59
N LEU A 424 15.86 -21.55 -21.57
CA LEU A 424 16.34 -20.88 -20.36
C LEU A 424 15.35 -19.81 -19.85
N LEU A 425 14.70 -19.09 -20.78
CA LEU A 425 13.67 -18.10 -20.45
C LEU A 425 12.37 -18.77 -19.99
N LEU A 426 11.98 -19.88 -20.62
CA LEU A 426 10.85 -20.70 -20.17
C LEU A 426 11.08 -21.24 -18.75
N LYS A 427 12.24 -21.84 -18.49
CA LYS A 427 12.62 -22.34 -17.16
C LYS A 427 12.64 -21.23 -16.09
N LEU A 428 13.07 -20.01 -16.44
CA LEU A 428 12.99 -18.85 -15.55
C LEU A 428 11.54 -18.56 -15.14
N PHE A 429 10.63 -18.55 -16.11
CA PHE A 429 9.20 -18.35 -15.84
C PHE A 429 8.57 -19.50 -15.05
N GLU A 430 8.89 -20.74 -15.40
CA GLU A 430 8.38 -21.94 -14.71
C GLU A 430 8.85 -22.01 -13.25
N THR A 431 10.10 -21.61 -13.00
CA THR A 431 10.72 -21.65 -11.66
C THR A 431 10.16 -20.57 -10.73
N PHE A 432 10.00 -19.33 -11.21
CA PHE A 432 9.62 -18.19 -10.34
C PHE A 432 8.18 -17.72 -10.54
N GLY A 433 7.60 -17.87 -11.74
CA GLY A 433 6.27 -17.37 -12.10
C GLY A 433 5.16 -17.75 -11.12
N PRO A 434 4.97 -19.04 -10.75
CA PRO A 434 3.90 -19.47 -9.84
C PRO A 434 3.87 -18.74 -8.50
N ASN A 435 5.04 -18.34 -7.97
CA ASN A 435 5.15 -17.69 -6.66
C ASN A 435 5.36 -16.17 -6.76
N TRP A 436 5.76 -15.65 -7.92
CA TRP A 436 6.03 -14.23 -8.16
C TRP A 436 5.04 -13.64 -9.16
N TRP A 437 5.36 -13.63 -10.46
CA TRP A 437 4.60 -12.91 -11.50
C TRP A 437 3.15 -13.40 -11.73
N LEU A 438 2.79 -14.60 -11.24
CA LEU A 438 1.44 -15.14 -11.30
C LEU A 438 0.61 -14.88 -10.02
N GLN A 439 1.21 -14.38 -8.93
CA GLN A 439 0.50 -14.03 -7.68
C GLN A 439 -0.17 -12.66 -7.77
N ARG A 440 -1.18 -12.58 -8.66
CA ARG A 440 -1.76 -11.31 -9.11
C ARG A 440 -2.83 -10.77 -8.18
N ARG A 441 -2.75 -9.47 -7.91
CA ARG A 441 -3.84 -8.64 -7.40
C ARG A 441 -4.18 -7.57 -8.44
N ALA A 442 -5.46 -7.28 -8.67
CA ALA A 442 -5.85 -6.20 -9.58
C ALA A 442 -5.33 -4.85 -9.07
N HIS A 443 -4.69 -4.07 -9.94
CA HIS A 443 -4.12 -2.78 -9.56
C HIS A 443 -4.08 -1.80 -10.74
N THR A 444 -4.07 -0.51 -10.43
CA THR A 444 -4.09 0.57 -11.43
C THR A 444 -2.79 1.34 -11.33
N PHE A 445 -1.87 1.11 -12.26
CA PHE A 445 -0.56 1.74 -12.29
C PHE A 445 -0.61 3.06 -13.05
N ARG A 446 -0.01 4.12 -12.49
CA ARG A 446 0.38 5.29 -13.26
C ARG A 446 1.80 5.10 -13.77
N LEU A 447 2.01 5.12 -15.09
CA LEU A 447 3.28 4.69 -15.68
C LEU A 447 4.45 5.59 -15.24
N ALA A 448 4.24 6.89 -15.04
CA ALA A 448 5.22 7.78 -14.43
C ALA A 448 5.68 7.31 -13.02
N GLN A 449 4.86 6.67 -12.21
CA GLN A 449 5.30 6.25 -10.87
C GLN A 449 6.05 4.91 -10.90
N GLU A 450 5.59 3.98 -11.73
CA GLU A 450 6.14 2.63 -11.81
C GLU A 450 7.44 2.58 -12.64
N TYR A 451 7.44 3.19 -13.83
CA TYR A 451 8.50 3.05 -14.83
C TYR A 451 9.57 4.16 -14.79
N ASP A 452 9.35 5.27 -14.07
CA ASP A 452 10.31 6.40 -14.08
C ASP A 452 11.73 5.96 -13.75
N ARG A 453 11.91 5.01 -12.82
CA ARG A 453 13.23 4.48 -12.43
C ARG A 453 14.09 3.99 -13.61
N LEU A 454 13.45 3.46 -14.67
CA LEU A 454 14.13 3.01 -15.89
C LEU A 454 14.68 4.19 -16.70
N LEU A 455 14.04 5.35 -16.66
CA LEU A 455 14.45 6.54 -17.40
C LEU A 455 15.68 7.25 -16.79
N PRO A 456 16.36 8.12 -17.56
CA PRO A 456 17.34 9.06 -17.02
C PRO A 456 16.79 9.93 -15.89
N ALA A 457 17.68 10.54 -15.09
CA ALA A 457 17.31 11.58 -14.14
C ALA A 457 16.53 12.72 -14.83
N HIS A 458 15.65 13.38 -14.09
CA HIS A 458 14.79 14.44 -14.61
C HIS A 458 15.62 15.66 -15.05
N VAL A 459 16.65 15.97 -14.28
CA VAL A 459 17.57 17.09 -14.51
C VAL A 459 18.98 16.75 -14.02
N VAL A 460 19.97 17.31 -14.71
CA VAL A 460 21.40 17.28 -14.33
C VAL A 460 21.82 18.70 -13.99
N LEU A 461 22.46 18.86 -12.83
CA LEU A 461 22.85 20.14 -12.27
C LEU A 461 24.35 20.16 -11.96
N GLU A 462 25.03 21.26 -12.32
CA GLU A 462 26.41 21.54 -11.90
C GLU A 462 26.44 22.70 -10.87
N PRO A 463 27.32 22.68 -9.86
CA PRO A 463 27.48 23.83 -8.96
C PRO A 463 27.89 25.09 -9.72
N ALA A 464 27.23 26.23 -9.45
CA ALA A 464 27.48 27.49 -10.14
C ALA A 464 27.31 28.70 -9.22
N ALA A 465 27.91 29.84 -9.58
CA ALA A 465 27.67 31.13 -8.94
C ALA A 465 26.69 31.98 -9.74
N GLY A 466 25.92 32.83 -9.07
CA GLY A 466 24.98 33.78 -9.68
C GLY A 466 23.64 33.86 -8.93
N ALA A 467 22.72 34.66 -9.47
CA ALA A 467 21.36 34.77 -8.94
C ALA A 467 20.49 33.61 -9.47
N PRO A 468 19.88 32.78 -8.60
CA PRO A 468 18.99 31.70 -9.03
C PRO A 468 17.62 32.25 -9.44
N ALA A 469 17.11 31.80 -10.59
CA ALA A 469 15.78 32.15 -11.09
C ALA A 469 14.65 31.31 -10.46
N ALA A 470 14.96 30.10 -9.98
CA ALA A 470 14.03 29.20 -9.32
C ALA A 470 14.70 28.42 -8.18
N SER A 471 13.91 27.69 -7.38
CA SER A 471 14.41 26.78 -6.34
C SER A 471 13.89 25.36 -6.57
N LEU A 472 14.75 24.37 -6.39
CA LEU A 472 14.43 22.95 -6.43
C LEU A 472 14.64 22.36 -5.03
N GLY A 473 13.66 21.62 -4.52
CA GLY A 473 13.70 21.02 -3.20
C GLY A 473 13.12 19.60 -3.18
N PRO A 474 13.12 18.94 -2.01
CA PRO A 474 12.67 17.56 -1.90
C PRO A 474 11.16 17.40 -2.18
N ALA A 475 10.36 18.45 -2.00
CA ALA A 475 8.93 18.45 -2.30
C ALA A 475 8.60 18.88 -3.76
N THR A 476 9.60 19.22 -4.58
CA THR A 476 9.35 19.60 -5.99
C THR A 476 8.97 18.35 -6.79
N GLY A 477 7.73 18.29 -7.28
CA GLY A 477 7.28 17.22 -8.19
C GLY A 477 7.84 17.39 -9.62
N PRO A 478 8.16 16.30 -10.34
CA PRO A 478 8.55 16.34 -11.76
C PRO A 478 7.60 17.12 -12.69
N ALA A 479 6.29 17.06 -12.48
CA ALA A 479 5.34 17.79 -13.34
C ALA A 479 5.36 19.31 -13.09
N ALA A 480 5.84 19.75 -11.92
CA ALA A 480 6.08 21.14 -11.57
C ALA A 480 7.46 21.66 -12.04
N LEU A 481 8.33 20.80 -12.55
CA LEU A 481 9.67 21.19 -13.02
C LEU A 481 9.56 22.08 -14.27
N ARG A 482 9.98 23.34 -14.16
CA ARG A 482 9.98 24.35 -15.22
C ARG A 482 11.38 24.95 -15.37
N VAL A 483 12.29 24.18 -15.94
CA VAL A 483 13.69 24.57 -16.15
C VAL A 483 14.16 24.25 -17.56
N LYS A 484 15.07 25.08 -18.09
CA LYS A 484 15.77 24.93 -19.37
C LYS A 484 17.27 24.74 -19.11
N VAL A 485 17.98 24.18 -20.08
CA VAL A 485 19.45 24.13 -20.05
C VAL A 485 20.00 25.57 -20.06
N GLY A 486 20.94 25.84 -19.16
CA GLY A 486 21.51 27.17 -18.92
C GLY A 486 20.97 27.88 -17.66
N ASP A 487 19.75 27.54 -17.22
CA ASP A 487 19.09 28.20 -16.08
C ASP A 487 19.88 28.01 -14.77
N LEU A 488 19.88 29.05 -13.92
CA LEU A 488 20.41 28.98 -12.55
C LEU A 488 19.28 28.68 -11.55
N VAL A 489 19.47 27.67 -10.72
CA VAL A 489 18.52 27.23 -9.68
C VAL A 489 19.20 27.10 -8.33
N ARG A 490 18.47 27.41 -7.25
CA ARG A 490 18.90 27.08 -5.88
C ARG A 490 18.49 25.64 -5.56
N VAL A 491 19.41 24.85 -5.05
CA VAL A 491 19.18 23.42 -4.79
C VAL A 491 19.15 23.18 -3.28
N GLY A 492 17.96 22.87 -2.76
CA GLY A 492 17.75 22.51 -1.36
C GLY A 492 18.33 21.14 -0.99
N ARG A 493 18.22 20.79 0.29
CA ARG A 493 18.68 19.50 0.81
C ARG A 493 17.67 18.40 0.47
N PHE A 494 18.14 17.33 -0.16
CA PHE A 494 17.35 16.14 -0.47
C PHE A 494 17.48 15.09 0.65
N PRO A 495 16.43 14.30 0.97
CA PRO A 495 16.45 13.29 2.02
C PRO A 495 17.38 12.12 1.68
N GLU A 496 17.42 11.75 0.41
CA GLU A 496 18.19 10.63 -0.12
C GLU A 496 19.24 11.15 -1.10
N THR A 497 20.49 10.79 -0.82
CA THR A 497 21.67 11.14 -1.62
C THR A 497 22.57 9.91 -1.72
N GLU A 498 22.95 9.55 -2.93
CA GLU A 498 23.71 8.35 -3.27
C GLU A 498 24.93 8.75 -4.11
N LEU A 499 26.13 8.26 -3.76
CA LEU A 499 27.33 8.50 -4.57
C LEU A 499 27.28 7.62 -5.82
N ARG A 500 27.39 8.23 -7.00
CA ARG A 500 27.34 7.51 -8.26
C ARG A 500 28.67 6.80 -8.53
N GLN A 501 28.63 5.72 -9.32
CA GLN A 501 29.81 4.92 -9.69
C GLN A 501 30.96 5.73 -10.30
N ASP A 502 30.69 6.89 -10.90
CA ASP A 502 31.72 7.78 -11.44
C ASP A 502 32.60 8.45 -10.37
N GLY A 503 32.24 8.32 -9.08
CA GLY A 503 32.97 8.88 -7.93
C GLY A 503 33.00 10.41 -7.90
N LYS A 504 32.22 11.08 -8.78
CA LYS A 504 32.29 12.52 -9.07
C LYS A 504 30.95 13.21 -8.91
N SER A 505 29.84 12.47 -8.99
CA SER A 505 28.49 13.00 -8.92
C SER A 505 27.60 12.25 -7.91
N LEU A 506 26.59 12.92 -7.37
CA LEU A 506 25.55 12.33 -6.53
C LEU A 506 24.26 12.11 -7.35
N SER A 507 23.52 11.05 -7.04
CA SER A 507 22.08 10.97 -7.33
C SER A 507 21.33 11.56 -6.13
N LEU A 508 20.46 12.54 -6.35
CA LEU A 508 19.57 13.10 -5.33
C LEU A 508 18.14 12.66 -5.62
N MET A 509 17.43 12.21 -4.58
CA MET A 509 16.07 11.67 -4.67
C MET A 509 15.14 12.50 -3.78
N GLY A 510 14.10 13.07 -4.38
CA GLY A 510 13.05 13.82 -3.70
C GLY A 510 12.07 12.93 -2.93
N GLN A 511 11.08 13.55 -2.32
CA GLN A 511 9.95 12.87 -1.70
C GLN A 511 8.89 12.53 -2.77
N PRO A 512 8.26 11.34 -2.72
CA PRO A 512 7.14 11.03 -3.60
C PRO A 512 5.99 12.01 -3.36
N GLN A 513 5.36 12.48 -4.44
CA GLN A 513 4.18 13.34 -4.38
C GLN A 513 2.93 12.56 -4.83
N PRO A 514 1.71 12.96 -4.42
CA PRO A 514 0.48 12.28 -4.85
C PRO A 514 0.38 12.19 -6.38
N GLY A 515 0.45 10.96 -6.90
CA GLY A 515 0.40 10.68 -8.34
C GLY A 515 1.68 10.98 -9.14
N GLU A 516 2.79 11.41 -8.54
CA GLU A 516 4.05 11.66 -9.25
C GLU A 516 5.21 10.80 -8.68
N PRO A 517 6.20 10.42 -9.51
CA PRO A 517 7.44 9.86 -8.99
C PRO A 517 8.24 10.92 -8.22
N PRO A 518 9.12 10.52 -7.28
CA PRO A 518 10.03 11.46 -6.62
C PRO A 518 10.95 12.13 -7.65
N LEU A 519 11.21 13.43 -7.49
CA LEU A 519 12.15 14.15 -8.36
C LEU A 519 13.56 13.57 -8.22
N ARG A 520 14.11 13.10 -9.35
CA ARG A 520 15.46 12.52 -9.44
C ARG A 520 16.42 13.48 -10.14
N VAL A 521 17.48 13.89 -9.44
CA VAL A 521 18.48 14.85 -9.90
C VAL A 521 19.85 14.19 -9.97
N ARG A 522 20.61 14.40 -11.05
CA ARG A 522 22.06 14.10 -11.07
C ARG A 522 22.81 15.38 -10.71
N TRP A 523 23.57 15.34 -9.62
CA TRP A 523 24.32 16.47 -9.08
C TRP A 523 25.81 16.30 -9.36
N LEU A 524 26.40 17.15 -10.19
CA LEU A 524 27.79 17.04 -10.66
C LEU A 524 28.82 17.56 -9.64
N SER A 525 28.72 17.06 -8.40
CA SER A 525 29.69 17.25 -7.32
C SER A 525 29.51 16.14 -6.29
N VAL A 526 30.59 15.74 -5.61
CA VAL A 526 30.56 14.81 -4.46
C VAL A 526 30.12 15.49 -3.15
N ARG A 527 30.21 16.82 -3.06
CA ARG A 527 29.68 17.60 -1.94
C ARG A 527 28.17 17.80 -2.16
N PRO A 528 27.29 17.46 -1.18
CA PRO A 528 25.85 17.74 -1.28
C PRO A 528 25.55 19.21 -1.59
N PRO A 529 24.40 19.52 -2.20
CA PRO A 529 24.07 20.89 -2.61
C PRO A 529 23.81 21.83 -1.43
N ASP A 530 23.12 21.39 -0.37
CA ASP A 530 22.87 22.13 0.88
C ASP A 530 22.57 23.65 0.72
N GLY A 531 21.74 24.02 -0.25
CA GLY A 531 21.32 25.40 -0.52
C GLY A 531 22.13 26.12 -1.61
N ALA A 532 23.10 25.45 -2.23
CA ALA A 532 23.93 25.98 -3.32
C ALA A 532 23.12 26.41 -4.54
N VAL A 533 23.69 27.35 -5.31
CA VAL A 533 23.23 27.68 -6.66
C VAL A 533 23.89 26.72 -7.65
N ALA A 534 23.14 26.39 -8.70
CA ALA A 534 23.55 25.41 -9.69
C ALA A 534 23.00 25.76 -11.07
N ARG A 535 23.75 25.40 -12.11
CA ARG A 535 23.28 25.50 -13.50
C ARG A 535 22.66 24.19 -13.96
N VAL A 536 21.54 24.28 -14.67
CA VAL A 536 20.94 23.16 -15.38
C VAL A 536 21.77 22.87 -16.63
N VAL A 537 22.45 21.72 -16.68
CA VAL A 537 23.27 21.31 -17.84
C VAL A 537 22.52 20.37 -18.78
N ALA A 538 21.56 19.59 -18.27
CA ALA A 538 20.72 18.71 -19.07
C ALA A 538 19.37 18.45 -18.39
N THR A 539 18.36 18.11 -19.18
CA THR A 539 17.08 17.55 -18.72
C THR A 539 16.93 16.13 -19.27
N ARG A 540 15.98 15.33 -18.75
CA ARG A 540 15.68 14.00 -19.31
C ARG A 540 15.51 14.02 -20.83
N GLY A 541 14.81 15.03 -21.36
CA GLY A 541 14.57 15.18 -22.80
C GLY A 541 15.82 15.52 -23.60
N THR A 542 16.80 16.26 -23.05
CA THR A 542 18.07 16.48 -23.74
C THR A 542 18.97 15.25 -23.66
N LEU A 543 19.03 14.56 -22.51
CA LEU A 543 19.79 13.31 -22.35
C LEU A 543 19.33 12.21 -23.33
N LEU A 544 18.02 12.04 -23.50
CA LEU A 544 17.49 11.04 -24.44
C LEU A 544 17.78 11.42 -25.89
N ARG A 545 17.63 12.69 -26.28
CA ARG A 545 17.96 13.17 -27.63
C ARG A 545 19.46 13.05 -27.95
N GLU A 546 20.33 13.31 -26.97
CA GLU A 546 21.77 13.09 -27.09
C GLU A 546 22.10 11.60 -27.28
N ALA A 547 21.44 10.72 -26.52
CA ALA A 547 21.67 9.27 -26.59
C ALA A 547 21.29 8.64 -27.95
N VAL A 548 20.38 9.27 -28.71
CA VAL A 548 19.93 8.83 -30.04
C VAL A 548 20.44 9.70 -31.20
N ALA A 549 21.36 10.63 -30.94
CA ALA A 549 21.86 11.55 -31.95
C ALA A 549 22.49 10.80 -33.14
N GLY A 550 21.96 11.02 -34.35
CA GLY A 550 22.43 10.35 -35.56
C GLY A 550 22.09 8.86 -35.65
N LEU A 551 21.04 8.39 -34.97
CA LEU A 551 20.44 7.07 -35.17
C LEU A 551 19.23 7.20 -36.12
N ASP A 552 19.23 6.46 -37.22
CA ASP A 552 18.17 6.49 -38.23
C ASP A 552 16.96 5.66 -37.78
N LEU A 553 15.75 6.20 -37.91
CA LEU A 553 14.51 5.50 -37.56
C LEU A 553 13.96 4.62 -38.70
N LEU A 554 14.59 4.61 -39.88
CA LEU A 554 14.21 3.73 -40.99
C LEU A 554 12.75 3.92 -41.43
N GLY A 555 12.25 5.15 -41.36
CA GLY A 555 10.85 5.52 -41.67
C GLY A 555 9.85 5.34 -40.52
N LEU A 556 10.27 4.84 -39.34
CA LEU A 556 9.42 4.78 -38.15
C LEU A 556 9.25 6.17 -37.49
N PRO A 557 8.13 6.42 -36.80
CA PRO A 557 7.92 7.69 -36.08
C PRO A 557 8.82 7.80 -34.84
N ASP A 558 9.28 9.01 -34.53
CA ASP A 558 10.08 9.28 -33.32
C ASP A 558 9.25 9.02 -32.04
N PRO A 559 9.69 8.12 -31.14
CA PRO A 559 9.00 7.83 -29.89
C PRO A 559 9.25 8.87 -28.78
N LEU A 560 10.31 9.70 -28.85
CA LEU A 560 10.66 10.67 -27.80
C LEU A 560 9.59 11.76 -27.57
N PRO A 561 8.94 12.35 -28.60
CA PRO A 561 7.80 13.25 -28.42
C PRO A 561 6.61 12.61 -27.71
N ARG A 562 6.46 11.27 -27.81
CA ARG A 562 5.35 10.52 -27.22
C ARG A 562 5.57 10.16 -25.74
N LEU A 563 6.82 10.06 -25.30
CA LEU A 563 7.20 9.66 -23.95
C LEU A 563 6.46 10.42 -22.82
N PRO A 564 6.25 11.75 -22.86
CA PRO A 564 5.49 12.45 -21.81
C PRO A 564 4.02 12.02 -21.73
N ALA A 565 3.40 11.70 -22.88
CA ALA A 565 2.03 11.19 -22.93
C ALA A 565 1.96 9.78 -22.34
N TRP A 566 2.83 8.86 -22.78
CA TRP A 566 2.91 7.50 -22.24
C TRP A 566 3.15 7.48 -20.72
N LEU A 567 4.00 8.36 -20.18
CA LEU A 567 4.21 8.46 -18.73
C LEU A 567 2.99 9.02 -17.97
N ALA A 568 2.20 9.88 -18.61
CA ALA A 568 0.96 10.39 -18.01
C ALA A 568 -0.16 9.34 -17.97
N GLU A 569 -0.02 8.21 -18.68
CA GLU A 569 -1.05 7.18 -18.73
C GLU A 569 -1.21 6.42 -17.41
N THR A 570 -2.43 5.91 -17.26
CA THR A 570 -2.87 5.02 -16.20
C THR A 570 -3.31 3.70 -16.84
N VAL A 571 -2.83 2.58 -16.33
CA VAL A 571 -3.05 1.25 -16.89
C VAL A 571 -3.59 0.32 -15.81
N ALA A 572 -4.73 -0.32 -16.08
CA ALA A 572 -5.25 -1.40 -15.27
C ALA A 572 -4.42 -2.66 -15.55
N GLY A 573 -3.64 -3.08 -14.56
CA GLY A 573 -2.69 -4.18 -14.63
C GLY A 573 -2.84 -5.14 -13.46
N SER A 574 -1.82 -5.99 -13.25
CA SER A 574 -1.70 -6.81 -12.05
C SER A 574 -0.51 -6.36 -11.18
N LEU A 575 -0.71 -6.36 -9.86
CA LEU A 575 0.34 -6.18 -8.86
C LEU A 575 0.79 -7.54 -8.35
N SER A 576 2.07 -7.83 -8.54
CA SER A 576 2.73 -9.09 -8.18
C SER A 576 4.12 -8.79 -7.61
N THR A 577 4.78 -9.78 -6.99
CA THR A 577 6.22 -9.67 -6.70
C THR A 577 7.00 -9.58 -8.01
N ILE A 578 7.89 -8.60 -8.12
CA ILE A 578 8.80 -8.40 -9.25
C ILE A 578 10.24 -8.28 -8.76
N HIS A 579 11.20 -8.69 -9.58
CA HIS A 579 12.63 -8.48 -9.34
C HIS A 579 12.96 -6.99 -9.30
N GLY A 580 12.36 -6.19 -10.18
CA GLY A 580 12.52 -4.74 -10.25
C GLY A 580 13.84 -4.24 -10.85
N ASP A 581 14.70 -5.18 -11.26
CA ASP A 581 15.98 -5.02 -11.98
C ASP A 581 16.33 -6.37 -12.65
N LEU A 582 15.36 -6.98 -13.37
CA LEU A 582 15.57 -8.27 -14.04
C LEU A 582 16.39 -8.06 -15.32
N ASN A 583 17.69 -8.27 -15.21
CA ASN A 583 18.64 -8.21 -16.33
C ASN A 583 19.40 -9.54 -16.49
N LEU A 584 20.15 -9.68 -17.58
CA LEU A 584 20.81 -10.94 -17.95
C LEU A 584 21.97 -11.36 -17.04
N GLU A 585 22.47 -10.47 -16.17
CA GLU A 585 23.49 -10.77 -15.17
C GLU A 585 22.89 -11.18 -13.82
N ASN A 586 21.67 -10.74 -13.53
CA ASN A 586 20.91 -11.08 -12.32
C ASN A 586 20.20 -12.45 -12.41
N VAL A 587 20.24 -13.09 -13.57
CA VAL A 587 19.85 -14.51 -13.76
C VAL A 587 21.11 -15.34 -13.94
N LEU A 588 21.31 -16.35 -13.09
CA LEU A 588 22.40 -17.31 -13.18
C LEU A 588 21.89 -18.67 -13.68
N VAL A 589 22.72 -19.36 -14.46
CA VAL A 589 22.43 -20.67 -15.06
C VAL A 589 23.39 -21.72 -14.50
N GLY A 590 22.87 -22.90 -14.17
CA GLY A 590 23.62 -24.02 -13.61
C GLY A 590 23.23 -25.40 -14.18
N PRO A 591 23.54 -26.51 -13.46
CA PRO A 591 23.32 -27.89 -13.91
C PRO A 591 21.94 -28.11 -14.54
N GLY A 592 21.86 -28.90 -15.61
CA GLY A 592 20.60 -29.21 -16.30
C GLY A 592 19.83 -27.98 -16.85
N GLY A 593 20.47 -26.81 -16.86
CA GLY A 593 19.83 -25.53 -17.15
C GLY A 593 18.87 -25.06 -16.06
N PHE A 594 19.07 -25.46 -14.79
CA PHE A 594 18.44 -24.78 -13.66
C PHE A 594 18.85 -23.30 -13.66
N VAL A 595 17.93 -22.43 -13.28
CA VAL A 595 18.15 -20.98 -13.22
C VAL A 595 17.76 -20.42 -11.86
N TRP A 596 18.49 -19.42 -11.39
CA TRP A 596 18.14 -18.70 -10.17
C TRP A 596 18.45 -17.20 -10.26
N LEU A 597 17.79 -16.43 -9.39
CA LEU A 597 17.89 -14.98 -9.31
C LEU A 597 18.88 -14.53 -8.23
N ILE A 598 19.53 -13.40 -8.46
CA ILE A 598 20.40 -12.67 -7.53
C ILE A 598 20.17 -11.15 -7.67
N ASP A 599 20.67 -10.37 -6.71
CA ASP A 599 20.47 -8.91 -6.62
C ASP A 599 19.02 -8.47 -6.33
N PHE A 600 18.55 -8.78 -5.12
CA PHE A 600 17.20 -8.44 -4.67
C PHE A 600 17.05 -6.97 -4.20
N ALA A 601 18.04 -6.11 -4.48
CA ALA A 601 18.06 -4.70 -4.03
C ALA A 601 16.89 -3.86 -4.58
N ARG A 602 16.25 -4.30 -5.68
CA ARG A 602 15.09 -3.64 -6.29
C ARG A 602 13.77 -4.42 -6.17
N THR A 603 13.80 -5.62 -5.58
CA THR A 603 12.65 -6.53 -5.47
C THR A 603 11.55 -5.95 -4.57
N ARG A 604 10.31 -6.04 -5.05
CA ARG A 604 9.11 -5.42 -4.44
C ARG A 604 7.83 -5.94 -5.07
N ASP A 605 6.69 -5.51 -4.54
CA ASP A 605 5.45 -5.47 -5.30
C ASP A 605 5.53 -4.44 -6.46
N GLY A 606 5.11 -4.84 -7.65
CA GLY A 606 5.11 -4.00 -8.85
C GLY A 606 4.35 -4.61 -10.03
N HIS A 607 4.48 -3.99 -11.19
CA HIS A 607 3.86 -4.44 -12.44
C HIS A 607 4.72 -5.55 -13.07
N PRO A 608 4.26 -6.81 -13.22
CA PRO A 608 5.13 -7.92 -13.65
C PRO A 608 5.72 -7.73 -15.05
N LEU A 609 5.06 -6.95 -15.90
CA LEU A 609 5.57 -6.60 -17.22
C LEU A 609 6.80 -5.67 -17.18
N PHE A 610 7.07 -5.02 -16.04
CA PHE A 610 8.30 -4.26 -15.82
C PHE A 610 9.53 -5.15 -15.99
N ASP A 611 9.50 -6.35 -15.40
CA ASP A 611 10.62 -7.31 -15.44
C ASP A 611 10.82 -7.86 -16.86
N PHE A 612 9.74 -8.27 -17.54
CA PHE A 612 9.85 -8.83 -18.90
C PHE A 612 10.23 -7.77 -19.94
N ALA A 613 9.69 -6.56 -19.84
CA ALA A 613 10.08 -5.45 -20.71
C ALA A 613 11.56 -5.04 -20.51
N HIS A 614 12.04 -5.07 -19.26
CA HIS A 614 13.45 -4.79 -18.98
C HIS A 614 14.36 -5.92 -19.49
N LEU A 615 13.98 -7.18 -19.27
CA LEU A 615 14.72 -8.35 -19.75
C LEU A 615 14.76 -8.40 -21.28
N GLU A 616 13.68 -8.04 -21.98
CA GLU A 616 13.66 -7.95 -23.43
C GLU A 616 14.59 -6.83 -23.94
N ALA A 617 14.58 -5.65 -23.31
CA ALA A 617 15.54 -4.59 -23.63
C ALA A 617 17.00 -5.05 -23.44
N GLU A 618 17.30 -5.84 -22.40
CA GLU A 618 18.64 -6.41 -22.18
C GLU A 618 18.98 -7.48 -23.24
N VAL A 619 18.05 -8.35 -23.64
CA VAL A 619 18.24 -9.31 -24.75
C VAL A 619 18.52 -8.57 -26.07
N ILE A 620 17.76 -7.52 -26.37
CA ILE A 620 17.99 -6.66 -27.55
C ILE A 620 19.39 -6.04 -27.51
N ALA A 621 19.76 -5.42 -26.38
CA ALA A 621 21.00 -4.68 -26.24
C ALA A 621 22.27 -5.56 -26.20
N HIS A 622 22.16 -6.79 -25.67
CA HIS A 622 23.32 -7.61 -25.33
C HIS A 622 23.42 -8.97 -26.03
N ILE A 623 22.32 -9.47 -26.60
CA ILE A 623 22.30 -10.73 -27.37
C ILE A 623 22.04 -10.44 -28.86
N LEU A 624 21.02 -9.65 -29.18
CA LEU A 624 20.61 -9.39 -30.58
C LEU A 624 21.50 -8.35 -31.28
N ALA A 625 21.84 -7.26 -30.61
CA ALA A 625 22.67 -6.20 -31.20
C ALA A 625 24.06 -6.67 -31.67
N PRO A 626 24.81 -7.51 -30.92
CA PRO A 626 26.07 -8.09 -31.41
C PRO A 626 25.92 -9.05 -32.60
N GLN A 627 24.72 -9.62 -32.81
CA GLN A 627 24.43 -10.57 -33.90
C GLN A 627 23.84 -9.89 -35.14
N SER A 628 23.42 -8.63 -35.05
CA SER A 628 22.74 -7.88 -36.13
C SER A 628 23.75 -7.06 -36.94
N ALA A 629 23.98 -7.45 -38.21
CA ALA A 629 24.94 -6.76 -39.08
C ALA A 629 24.48 -5.33 -39.41
N ALA A 630 23.23 -5.16 -39.85
CA ALA A 630 22.56 -3.88 -40.02
C ALA A 630 21.35 -3.71 -39.08
N ALA A 631 20.76 -2.52 -39.09
CA ALA A 631 19.56 -2.22 -38.31
C ALA A 631 18.26 -2.60 -39.04
N GLN A 632 18.34 -2.71 -40.37
CA GLN A 632 17.30 -3.22 -41.25
C GLN A 632 17.05 -4.70 -40.97
N ASP A 633 18.09 -5.53 -40.93
CA ASP A 633 18.02 -6.96 -40.58
C ASP A 633 17.26 -7.19 -39.27
N TYR A 634 17.44 -6.29 -38.28
CA TYR A 634 16.72 -6.36 -37.02
C TYR A 634 15.22 -6.09 -37.16
N LEU A 635 14.80 -5.15 -38.01
CA LEU A 635 13.38 -4.95 -38.32
C LEU A 635 12.78 -6.15 -39.07
N GLU A 636 13.56 -6.80 -39.94
CA GLU A 636 13.15 -8.04 -40.61
C GLU A 636 12.94 -9.20 -39.62
N LEU A 637 13.81 -9.33 -38.61
CA LEU A 637 13.60 -10.27 -37.49
C LEU A 637 12.28 -10.00 -36.75
N TRP A 638 11.87 -8.73 -36.57
CA TRP A 638 10.58 -8.40 -35.95
C TRP A 638 9.36 -8.76 -36.81
N SER A 639 9.44 -8.68 -38.14
CA SER A 639 8.38 -9.24 -39.00
C SER A 639 8.28 -10.76 -38.86
N LEU A 640 9.42 -11.47 -38.76
CA LEU A 640 9.41 -12.92 -38.55
C LEU A 640 8.79 -13.31 -37.20
N VAL A 641 9.00 -12.53 -36.13
CA VAL A 641 8.33 -12.74 -34.83
C VAL A 641 6.81 -12.55 -34.92
N ALA A 642 6.33 -11.65 -35.79
CA ALA A 642 4.90 -11.44 -36.00
C ALA A 642 4.24 -12.58 -36.81
N ASP A 643 4.96 -13.17 -37.76
CA ASP A 643 4.47 -14.27 -38.60
C ASP A 643 4.63 -15.67 -37.95
N ASP A 644 5.68 -15.88 -37.14
CA ASP A 644 6.04 -17.21 -36.64
C ASP A 644 5.37 -17.59 -35.30
N GLN A 645 4.12 -18.03 -35.40
CA GLN A 645 3.52 -18.92 -34.39
C GLN A 645 3.67 -20.42 -34.71
N ARG A 646 4.49 -20.83 -35.70
CA ARG A 646 4.40 -22.20 -36.30
C ARG A 646 5.70 -22.84 -36.82
N SER A 647 6.90 -22.51 -36.34
CA SER A 647 8.14 -23.19 -36.77
C SER A 647 9.07 -23.61 -35.62
N ALA A 648 8.76 -24.75 -34.99
CA ALA A 648 9.54 -25.31 -33.88
C ALA A 648 10.69 -26.23 -34.35
N THR A 649 11.66 -25.73 -35.12
CA THR A 649 12.94 -26.44 -35.36
C THR A 649 14.16 -25.51 -35.38
N ARG A 650 15.02 -25.69 -34.36
CA ARG A 650 16.27 -24.97 -34.05
C ARG A 650 16.04 -23.56 -33.44
N PRO A 651 16.65 -23.23 -32.28
CA PRO A 651 16.52 -21.91 -31.70
C PRO A 651 17.22 -20.86 -32.57
N GLN A 652 16.55 -19.73 -32.77
CA GLN A 652 17.05 -18.58 -33.54
C GLN A 652 16.71 -17.28 -32.79
N PRO A 653 17.37 -16.15 -33.11
CA PRO A 653 17.08 -14.85 -32.49
C PRO A 653 15.59 -14.45 -32.42
N PRO A 654 14.72 -14.73 -33.42
CA PRO A 654 13.28 -14.51 -33.31
C PRO A 654 12.61 -15.31 -32.17
N ALA A 655 13.08 -16.52 -31.89
CA ALA A 655 12.48 -17.39 -30.87
C ALA A 655 12.67 -16.85 -29.44
N LEU A 656 13.75 -16.12 -29.17
CA LEU A 656 13.96 -15.44 -27.88
C LEU A 656 12.91 -14.34 -27.67
N LEU A 657 12.68 -13.49 -28.67
CA LEU A 657 11.65 -12.45 -28.63
C LEU A 657 10.25 -13.06 -28.54
N ALA A 658 9.95 -14.06 -29.38
CA ALA A 658 8.66 -14.75 -29.37
C ALA A 658 8.35 -15.38 -27.99
N VAL A 659 9.34 -16.01 -27.34
CA VAL A 659 9.16 -16.53 -25.97
C VAL A 659 8.97 -15.40 -24.96
N LEU A 660 9.75 -14.31 -25.01
CA LEU A 660 9.53 -13.16 -24.12
C LEU A 660 8.11 -12.58 -24.27
N HIS A 661 7.61 -12.47 -25.50
CA HIS A 661 6.24 -12.02 -25.77
C HIS A 661 5.20 -13.00 -25.24
N GLN A 662 5.43 -14.32 -25.35
CA GLN A 662 4.56 -15.33 -24.74
C GLN A 662 4.55 -15.24 -23.20
N LEU A 663 5.71 -15.05 -22.56
CA LEU A 663 5.85 -14.91 -21.11
C LEU A 663 5.17 -13.62 -20.60
N ALA A 664 5.41 -12.50 -21.29
CA ALA A 664 4.72 -11.24 -21.03
C ALA A 664 3.20 -11.35 -21.24
N ALA A 665 2.76 -12.00 -22.32
CA ALA A 665 1.34 -12.20 -22.62
C ALA A 665 0.63 -13.02 -21.53
N ARG A 666 1.30 -14.01 -20.93
CA ARG A 666 0.78 -14.70 -19.74
C ARG A 666 0.51 -13.69 -18.61
N CYS A 667 1.37 -12.70 -18.39
CA CYS A 667 1.32 -11.71 -17.31
C CYS A 667 0.39 -10.50 -17.52
N LEU A 668 -0.16 -10.32 -18.73
CA LEU A 668 -1.16 -9.27 -19.01
C LEU A 668 -2.37 -9.37 -18.07
N ALA A 669 -2.96 -8.22 -17.73
CA ALA A 669 -4.28 -8.16 -17.10
C ALA A 669 -5.42 -8.43 -18.09
N ASN A 670 -5.24 -8.01 -19.36
CA ASN A 670 -6.11 -8.39 -20.47
C ASN A 670 -5.29 -9.01 -21.62
N PRO A 671 -5.23 -10.35 -21.73
CA PRO A 671 -4.49 -11.04 -22.80
C PRO A 671 -4.89 -10.66 -24.23
N ALA A 672 -6.10 -10.10 -24.43
CA ALA A 672 -6.55 -9.64 -25.75
C ALA A 672 -6.01 -8.25 -26.13
N GLN A 673 -5.29 -7.55 -25.24
CA GLN A 673 -4.80 -6.19 -25.46
C GLN A 673 -3.30 -6.07 -25.13
N PRO A 674 -2.39 -6.24 -26.11
CA PRO A 674 -0.94 -6.18 -25.87
C PRO A 674 -0.43 -4.77 -25.53
N ARG A 675 -1.30 -3.75 -25.60
CA ARG A 675 -1.02 -2.33 -25.29
C ARG A 675 -0.33 -2.13 -23.93
N GLU A 676 -0.74 -2.90 -22.93
CA GLU A 676 -0.15 -2.90 -21.58
C GLU A 676 1.35 -3.25 -21.62
N TYR A 677 1.73 -4.26 -22.41
CA TYR A 677 3.14 -4.66 -22.59
C TYR A 677 3.90 -3.71 -23.52
N HIS A 678 3.27 -3.25 -24.61
CA HIS A 678 3.88 -2.32 -25.55
C HIS A 678 4.35 -1.01 -24.87
N LEU A 679 3.56 -0.49 -23.93
CA LEU A 679 3.95 0.66 -23.11
C LEU A 679 5.14 0.35 -22.21
N ALA A 680 5.14 -0.79 -21.53
CA ALA A 680 6.24 -1.24 -20.69
C ALA A 680 7.55 -1.37 -21.49
N LEU A 681 7.50 -2.01 -22.66
CA LEU A 681 8.64 -2.23 -23.55
C LEU A 681 9.19 -0.92 -24.13
N CYS A 682 8.33 0.01 -24.54
CA CYS A 682 8.76 1.35 -24.97
C CYS A 682 9.52 2.09 -23.84
N LEU A 683 9.00 2.04 -22.61
CA LEU A 683 9.62 2.70 -21.45
C LEU A 683 10.93 2.03 -21.02
N ALA A 684 11.02 0.70 -21.12
CA ALA A 684 12.25 -0.05 -20.89
C ALA A 684 13.32 0.26 -21.94
N CYS A 685 12.97 0.21 -23.23
CA CYS A 685 13.90 0.48 -24.33
C CYS A 685 14.43 1.92 -24.29
N LEU A 686 13.56 2.92 -24.09
CA LEU A 686 13.98 4.31 -23.94
C LEU A 686 14.76 4.56 -22.63
N GLY A 687 14.47 3.80 -21.57
CA GLY A 687 15.24 3.82 -20.33
C GLY A 687 16.65 3.28 -20.48
N ALA A 688 16.82 2.19 -21.23
CA ALA A 688 18.09 1.53 -21.49
C ALA A 688 19.12 2.46 -22.18
N LEU A 689 18.67 3.40 -23.01
CA LEU A 689 19.52 4.39 -23.69
C LEU A 689 20.42 5.24 -22.76
N LYS A 690 20.10 5.31 -21.46
CA LYS A 690 20.91 6.04 -20.45
C LYS A 690 22.24 5.35 -20.10
N HIS A 691 22.42 4.08 -20.49
CA HIS A 691 23.55 3.25 -20.06
C HIS A 691 24.79 3.47 -20.95
N ALA A 692 25.90 3.86 -20.33
CA ALA A 692 27.10 4.32 -21.04
C ALA A 692 27.91 3.19 -21.71
N ASN A 693 27.75 1.96 -21.23
CA ASN A 693 28.33 0.72 -21.78
C ASN A 693 27.60 0.20 -23.03
N LEU A 694 26.44 0.76 -23.39
CA LEU A 694 25.77 0.42 -24.64
C LEU A 694 26.46 1.10 -25.82
N ASP A 695 26.90 0.28 -26.78
CA ASP A 695 27.43 0.76 -28.06
C ASP A 695 26.34 1.38 -28.95
N ARG A 696 26.76 1.92 -30.10
CA ARG A 696 25.86 2.61 -31.03
C ARG A 696 24.82 1.67 -31.65
N ARG A 697 25.15 0.40 -31.93
CA ARG A 697 24.21 -0.58 -32.52
C ARG A 697 23.15 -0.97 -31.49
N ALA A 698 23.55 -1.27 -30.24
CA ALA A 698 22.61 -1.57 -29.16
C ALA A 698 21.60 -0.44 -28.93
N ARG A 699 22.07 0.82 -28.85
CA ARG A 699 21.19 2.00 -28.75
C ARG A 699 20.27 2.14 -29.96
N HIS A 700 20.76 1.84 -31.17
CA HIS A 700 19.98 1.91 -32.40
C HIS A 700 18.83 0.90 -32.39
N LEU A 701 19.09 -0.35 -32.03
CA LEU A 701 18.05 -1.38 -31.99
C LEU A 701 17.00 -1.12 -30.89
N LEU A 702 17.44 -0.68 -29.70
CA LEU A 702 16.52 -0.25 -28.63
C LEU A 702 15.62 0.91 -29.07
N TYR A 703 16.18 1.90 -29.76
CA TYR A 703 15.42 3.06 -30.24
C TYR A 703 14.44 2.67 -31.35
N LEU A 704 14.85 1.81 -32.29
CA LEU A 704 13.95 1.23 -33.30
C LEU A 704 12.83 0.39 -32.67
N THR A 705 13.11 -0.38 -31.61
CA THR A 705 12.09 -1.16 -30.89
C THR A 705 11.03 -0.23 -30.29
N ALA A 706 11.45 0.83 -29.60
CA ALA A 706 10.54 1.83 -29.04
C ALA A 706 9.71 2.56 -30.13
N ALA A 707 10.29 2.80 -31.31
CA ALA A 707 9.60 3.41 -32.44
C ALA A 707 8.59 2.44 -33.12
N LEU A 708 8.98 1.17 -33.30
CA LEU A 708 8.20 0.12 -33.95
C LEU A 708 6.99 -0.25 -33.10
N VAL A 709 7.23 -0.60 -31.83
CA VAL A 709 6.18 -0.97 -30.85
C VAL A 709 5.32 0.25 -30.53
N GLY A 710 5.96 1.42 -30.39
CA GLY A 710 5.28 2.69 -30.14
C GLY A 710 4.38 3.16 -31.27
N ARG A 711 4.51 2.64 -32.51
CA ARG A 711 3.62 2.94 -33.64
C ARG A 711 2.19 2.42 -33.44
N ALA A 712 2.02 1.35 -32.66
CA ALA A 712 0.72 0.73 -32.36
C ALA A 712 0.03 1.32 -31.11
N LEU A 713 0.67 2.28 -30.44
CA LEU A 713 0.14 3.06 -29.31
C LEU A 713 -0.47 4.37 -29.78
#